data_AF-A0A2D4VFS5-F1
#
_entry.id   AF-A0A2D4VFS5-F1
#
_cell.length_a   1.000
_cell.length_b   1.000
_cell.length_c   1.000
_cell.angle_alpha   90.00
_cell.angle_beta   90.00
_cell.angle_gamma   90.00
#
_symmetry.space_group_name_H-M   'P 1'
#
loop_
_entity.id
_entity.type
_entity.pdbx_description
1 polymer ?
#
loop_
_entity_poly.entity_id
_entity_poly.type
_entity_poly.pdbx_seq_one_letter_code
_entity_poly.pdbx_strand_id
1 'polypeptide(L)'
;PSLRRVGLSATVAEPDELRRYLMPQPEMGEAMAEIVTAPAGAMPELGILTPKGPEPDSAAKLPVPAEARIPPARIPWSGHSARHALPAVYEEIKRNRMVLVFVNTRSQAEFVFQSLWHLNEDTLPIALHHGSLAPEARRKVEAAMAAGSLRAVVCTSTLDLGIDWGDVDLVVNMGAPKGASRLLQRIGRANHRLDEPSRALLVPANRFEVLECEAARAAALEGAQDGLVARKGAFDVLSQHVLGMACSEPFDPDELYAEVRSASPYRELTRDEFDRVVDFVATGGYALKTYDRFARLRPNKPLEGDRRLRASTPKVIQQFRMNVGTIVEAPMLKVRMIRKGRRPVGAGGGRVLGEIEEYFIDQLSPGDTFLFAGHILSFEGLAETEALVTKGGGDEPMIPAYYGGKFPLSTYLASRVRRMLANKGEWAALPRQVQDWLGMQAWRSRLPGENDLLVETFPRNGKFYLVCYPFEGRLAHQTLGMLLTRRLDRAGARPLGFVASEYSLAIWCLRDPGLMADRHELPLGELFGEDMLGDDLENWLAESSLLKRTFRDCALISGLIERRFPGQEKTGRQVTFSADLIYNVLREHEPDHILLQATYQDAATGLLDVARVAAMLKRVKGRIVLERLDRVSPLAVPVLLDIGREAVHGEANEALLAEAADELIEEATRLV
;
A
#
# COMPACT_ATOMS: atom_id res chain seq x y z
N PRO A 1 -17.12 21.97 22.09
CA PRO A 1 -17.85 20.69 21.87
C PRO A 1 -19.28 20.84 21.28
N SER A 2 -20.02 21.92 21.59
CA SER A 2 -21.44 22.12 21.30
C SER A 2 -21.80 22.59 19.87
N LEU A 3 -20.85 22.58 18.95
CA LEU A 3 -21.11 22.94 17.55
C LEU A 3 -21.97 21.87 16.88
N ARG A 4 -22.87 22.29 15.98
CA ARG A 4 -23.55 21.39 15.06
C ARG A 4 -22.53 20.83 14.07
N ARG A 5 -22.46 19.51 13.97
CA ARG A 5 -21.53 18.79 13.08
C ARG A 5 -22.35 18.14 11.97
N VAL A 6 -21.89 18.28 10.74
CA VAL A 6 -22.51 17.70 9.54
C VAL A 6 -21.40 17.00 8.76
N GLY A 7 -21.55 15.69 8.56
CA GLY A 7 -20.67 14.91 7.69
C GLY A 7 -21.34 14.66 6.34
N LEU A 8 -20.57 14.76 5.26
CA LEU A 8 -21.03 14.49 3.90
C LEU A 8 -20.13 13.42 3.30
N SER A 9 -20.72 12.32 2.83
CA SER A 9 -20.01 11.28 2.09
C SER A 9 -20.96 10.61 1.11
N ALA A 10 -20.48 10.38 -0.11
CA ALA A 10 -21.20 9.61 -1.13
C ALA A 10 -21.04 8.09 -0.94
N THR A 11 -20.09 7.67 -0.10
CA THR A 11 -19.73 6.25 0.12
C THR A 11 -19.62 5.98 1.62
N VAL A 12 -20.64 5.34 2.19
CA VAL A 12 -20.78 4.99 3.60
C VAL A 12 -21.34 3.56 3.73
N ALA A 13 -20.45 2.58 3.82
CA ALA A 13 -20.86 1.18 4.00
C ALA A 13 -21.41 0.91 5.41
N GLU A 14 -20.77 1.48 6.43
CA GLU A 14 -21.12 1.32 7.84
C GLU A 14 -21.45 2.69 8.44
N PRO A 15 -22.69 3.18 8.30
CA PRO A 15 -23.05 4.54 8.69
C PRO A 15 -22.93 4.79 10.19
N ASP A 16 -23.17 3.78 11.01
CA ASP A 16 -23.16 3.91 12.46
C ASP A 16 -21.78 4.29 13.02
N GLU A 17 -20.69 3.85 12.39
CA GLU A 17 -19.35 4.29 12.81
C GLU A 17 -19.15 5.79 12.60
N LEU A 18 -19.56 6.31 11.44
CA LEU A 18 -19.45 7.73 11.12
C LEU A 18 -20.43 8.58 11.95
N ARG A 19 -21.62 8.06 12.22
CA ARG A 19 -22.61 8.72 13.09
C ARG A 19 -22.08 8.87 14.51
N ARG A 20 -21.44 7.83 15.06
CA ARG A 20 -20.76 7.89 16.36
C ARG A 20 -19.59 8.86 16.32
N TYR A 21 -18.78 8.81 15.26
CA TYR A 21 -17.63 9.70 15.10
C TYR A 21 -18.02 11.19 15.14
N LEU A 22 -19.15 11.54 14.52
CA LEU A 22 -19.63 12.92 14.50
C LEU A 22 -20.18 13.37 15.85
N MET A 23 -20.64 12.51 16.75
CA MET A 23 -21.31 12.92 17.99
C MET A 23 -20.42 12.76 19.24
N PRO A 24 -20.52 13.67 20.22
CA PRO A 24 -19.99 13.40 21.56
C PRO A 24 -20.68 12.15 22.14
N GLN A 25 -19.89 11.18 22.56
CA GLN A 25 -20.37 9.93 23.13
C GLN A 25 -20.66 10.08 24.64
N PRO A 26 -21.81 9.58 25.12
CA PRO A 26 -22.11 9.55 26.54
C PRO A 26 -21.30 8.47 27.27
N GLU A 27 -21.23 8.55 28.60
CA GLU A 27 -20.55 7.52 29.42
C GLU A 27 -21.21 6.14 29.30
N MET A 28 -22.54 6.11 29.15
CA MET A 28 -23.32 4.89 28.92
C MET A 28 -24.15 5.01 27.64
N GLY A 29 -24.13 3.95 26.84
CA GLY A 29 -24.81 3.90 25.55
C GLY A 29 -23.99 4.51 24.42
N GLU A 30 -24.67 4.97 23.37
CA GLU A 30 -24.07 5.54 22.17
C GLU A 30 -24.92 6.73 21.69
N ALA A 31 -24.25 7.80 21.29
CA ALA A 31 -24.91 8.92 20.62
C ALA A 31 -24.66 8.81 19.11
N MET A 32 -25.75 8.89 18.35
CA MET A 32 -25.73 8.75 16.90
C MET A 32 -26.24 10.04 16.25
N ALA A 33 -25.54 10.52 15.24
CA ALA A 33 -26.09 11.58 14.38
C ALA A 33 -27.32 11.07 13.61
N GLU A 34 -28.20 11.98 13.20
CA GLU A 34 -29.27 11.67 12.26
C GLU A 34 -28.67 11.34 10.88
N ILE A 35 -29.19 10.30 10.21
CA ILE A 35 -28.83 10.01 8.81
C ILE A 35 -29.84 10.73 7.91
N VAL A 36 -29.32 11.53 6.99
CA VAL A 36 -30.09 12.06 5.87
C VAL A 36 -29.58 11.41 4.59
N THR A 37 -30.42 10.61 3.96
CA THR A 37 -30.10 9.96 2.68
C THR A 37 -30.72 10.77 1.54
N ALA A 38 -29.90 11.24 0.60
CA ALA A 38 -30.38 11.88 -0.61
C ALA A 38 -31.00 10.85 -1.57
N PRO A 39 -31.94 11.24 -2.44
CA PRO A 39 -32.44 10.37 -3.51
C PRO A 39 -31.29 9.88 -4.40
N ALA A 40 -31.41 8.66 -4.92
CA ALA A 40 -30.45 8.13 -5.89
C ALA A 40 -30.48 8.97 -7.18
N GLY A 41 -29.29 9.32 -7.69
CA GLY A 41 -29.13 9.93 -9.01
C GLY A 41 -29.20 8.89 -10.14
N ALA A 42 -28.82 9.30 -11.35
CA ALA A 42 -28.73 8.40 -12.50
C ALA A 42 -27.75 7.24 -12.26
N MET A 43 -28.10 6.04 -12.74
CA MET A 43 -27.21 4.87 -12.65
C MET A 43 -25.97 5.07 -13.53
N PRO A 44 -24.75 4.73 -13.04
CA PRO A 44 -23.54 4.93 -13.80
C PRO A 44 -23.45 3.97 -14.99
N GLU A 45 -22.89 4.46 -16.10
CA GLU A 45 -22.56 3.67 -17.29
C GLU A 45 -21.12 3.15 -17.17
N LEU A 46 -20.97 1.88 -16.78
CA LEU A 46 -19.68 1.25 -16.54
C LEU A 46 -19.35 0.21 -17.61
N GLY A 47 -18.25 0.43 -18.32
CA GLY A 47 -17.69 -0.53 -19.28
C GLY A 47 -16.33 -1.07 -18.84
N ILE A 48 -15.94 -2.23 -19.39
CA ILE A 48 -14.59 -2.75 -19.29
C ILE A 48 -13.99 -2.73 -20.70
N LEU A 49 -12.91 -1.98 -20.86
CA LEU A 49 -12.20 -1.86 -22.12
C LEU A 49 -11.21 -3.01 -22.24
N THR A 50 -11.68 -4.13 -22.78
CA THR A 50 -10.81 -5.20 -23.24
C THR A 50 -10.71 -5.17 -24.75
N PRO A 51 -9.54 -5.41 -25.35
CA PRO A 51 -9.46 -5.51 -26.79
C PRO A 51 -10.37 -6.64 -27.28
N LYS A 52 -11.24 -6.33 -28.24
CA LYS A 52 -12.02 -7.35 -28.93
C LYS A 52 -11.02 -8.19 -29.72
N GLY A 53 -10.82 -9.45 -29.31
CA GLY A 53 -10.24 -10.45 -30.20
C GLY A 53 -11.14 -10.61 -31.44
N PRO A 54 -10.66 -11.24 -32.52
CA PRO A 54 -11.55 -11.53 -33.64
C PRO A 54 -12.76 -12.33 -33.12
N GLU A 55 -13.97 -11.80 -33.32
CA GLU A 55 -15.19 -12.57 -33.14
C GLU A 55 -15.17 -13.72 -34.16
N PRO A 56 -15.55 -14.95 -33.78
CA PRO A 56 -15.68 -16.04 -34.74
C PRO A 56 -16.80 -15.69 -35.71
N ASP A 57 -16.44 -15.55 -37.00
CA ASP A 57 -17.32 -15.47 -38.17
C ASP A 57 -18.80 -15.18 -37.88
N SER A 58 -19.17 -13.90 -37.81
CA SER A 58 -20.47 -13.56 -38.40
C SER A 58 -20.28 -13.70 -39.90
N ALA A 59 -21.04 -14.62 -40.50
CA ALA A 59 -21.00 -14.91 -41.92
C ALA A 59 -21.36 -13.67 -42.76
N ALA A 60 -20.37 -12.81 -43.02
CA ALA A 60 -20.47 -11.69 -43.95
C ALA A 60 -19.14 -11.58 -44.70
N LYS A 61 -19.13 -12.17 -45.90
CA LYS A 61 -18.05 -12.08 -46.88
C LYS A 61 -17.80 -10.62 -47.24
N LEU A 62 -16.68 -10.05 -46.79
CA LEU A 62 -15.93 -9.06 -47.55
C LEU A 62 -14.43 -9.16 -47.20
N PRO A 63 -13.53 -9.28 -48.19
CA PRO A 63 -12.10 -9.35 -47.93
C PRO A 63 -11.58 -7.95 -47.59
N VAL A 64 -11.11 -7.76 -46.35
CA VAL A 64 -10.31 -6.59 -45.95
C VAL A 64 -8.84 -6.88 -46.31
N PRO A 65 -8.10 -5.94 -46.94
CA PRO A 65 -6.70 -6.15 -47.32
C PRO A 65 -5.80 -6.54 -46.14
N ALA A 66 -4.84 -7.42 -46.39
CA ALA A 66 -3.95 -8.00 -45.37
C ALA A 66 -3.07 -7.00 -44.62
N GLU A 67 -3.02 -5.75 -45.09
CA GLU A 67 -2.12 -4.69 -44.64
C GLU A 67 -2.73 -3.82 -43.52
N ALA A 68 -4.03 -3.98 -43.21
CA ALA A 68 -4.76 -3.22 -42.18
C ALA A 68 -5.02 -4.02 -40.89
N ARG A 69 -4.30 -5.12 -40.65
CA ARG A 69 -4.44 -5.89 -39.40
C ARG A 69 -3.65 -5.24 -38.28
N ILE A 70 -4.31 -4.41 -37.47
CA ILE A 70 -3.90 -4.21 -36.08
C ILE A 70 -3.89 -5.62 -35.44
N PRO A 71 -2.76 -6.11 -34.91
CA PRO A 71 -2.72 -7.43 -34.29
C PRO A 71 -3.76 -7.47 -33.16
N PRO A 72 -4.55 -8.55 -33.01
CA PRO A 72 -5.56 -8.61 -31.97
C PRO A 72 -4.88 -8.45 -30.62
N ALA A 73 -5.21 -7.36 -29.91
CA ALA A 73 -4.53 -7.05 -28.67
C ALA A 73 -4.86 -8.12 -27.62
N ARG A 74 -3.81 -8.81 -27.17
CA ARG A 74 -3.89 -9.90 -26.20
C ARG A 74 -3.87 -9.31 -24.80
N ILE A 75 -4.77 -9.78 -23.93
CA ILE A 75 -4.72 -9.45 -22.50
C ILE A 75 -3.54 -10.21 -21.88
N PRO A 76 -2.53 -9.51 -21.33
CA PRO A 76 -1.37 -10.14 -20.69
C PRO A 76 -1.77 -11.02 -19.50
N TRP A 77 -0.96 -12.03 -19.20
CA TRP A 77 -1.19 -12.86 -18.01
C TRP A 77 -0.73 -12.11 -16.75
N SER A 78 0.28 -11.25 -16.88
CA SER A 78 0.85 -10.42 -15.83
C SER A 78 1.15 -9.00 -16.32
N GLY A 79 1.49 -8.12 -15.38
CA GLY A 79 1.86 -6.74 -15.66
C GLY A 79 0.83 -5.74 -15.15
N HIS A 80 1.30 -4.50 -14.94
CA HIS A 80 0.57 -3.45 -14.23
C HIS A 80 0.32 -2.20 -15.10
N SER A 81 0.85 -2.17 -16.33
CA SER A 81 0.88 -0.95 -17.16
C SER A 81 -0.34 -0.78 -18.07
N ALA A 82 -1.08 -1.84 -18.35
CA ALA A 82 -2.16 -1.89 -19.33
C ALA A 82 -1.76 -1.34 -20.73
N ARG A 83 -0.47 -1.43 -21.09
CA ARG A 83 0.08 -0.91 -22.36
C ARG A 83 -0.71 -1.37 -23.59
N HIS A 84 -1.17 -2.61 -23.58
CA HIS A 84 -1.89 -3.24 -24.69
C HIS A 84 -3.21 -2.53 -25.05
N ALA A 85 -3.79 -1.74 -24.13
CA ALA A 85 -5.07 -1.08 -24.30
C ALA A 85 -4.94 0.43 -24.59
N LEU A 86 -3.73 1.01 -24.54
CA LEU A 86 -3.50 2.44 -24.76
C LEU A 86 -4.01 2.98 -26.11
N PRO A 87 -3.90 2.25 -27.23
CA PRO A 87 -4.52 2.70 -28.49
C PRO A 87 -6.05 2.84 -28.37
N ALA A 88 -6.72 1.91 -27.69
CA ALA A 88 -8.16 1.98 -27.47
C ALA A 88 -8.52 3.13 -26.52
N VAL A 89 -7.72 3.38 -25.48
CA VAL A 89 -7.88 4.55 -24.60
C VAL A 89 -7.73 5.85 -25.39
N TYR A 90 -6.77 5.94 -26.30
CA TYR A 90 -6.59 7.12 -27.15
C TYR A 90 -7.80 7.36 -28.06
N GLU A 91 -8.37 6.31 -28.65
CA GLU A 91 -9.61 6.41 -29.43
C GLU A 91 -10.81 6.91 -28.58
N GLU A 92 -10.90 6.50 -27.31
CA GLU A 92 -11.91 7.04 -26.40
C GLU A 92 -11.66 8.52 -26.07
N ILE A 93 -10.40 8.96 -25.92
CA ILE A 93 -10.07 10.39 -25.77
C ILE A 93 -10.53 11.20 -27.00
N LYS A 94 -10.43 10.65 -28.21
CA LYS A 94 -10.89 11.31 -29.44
C LYS A 94 -12.41 11.47 -29.50
N ARG A 95 -13.15 10.47 -29.01
CA ARG A 95 -14.62 10.41 -29.03
C ARG A 95 -15.31 11.28 -27.99
N ASN A 96 -14.60 11.62 -26.91
CA ASN A 96 -15.15 12.31 -25.74
C ASN A 96 -14.53 13.72 -25.61
N ARG A 97 -15.29 14.68 -25.10
CA ARG A 97 -14.90 16.09 -24.96
C ARG A 97 -13.74 16.27 -23.99
N MET A 98 -13.79 15.62 -22.83
CA MET A 98 -12.76 15.70 -21.79
C MET A 98 -12.70 14.42 -20.96
N VAL A 99 -11.57 13.72 -21.04
CA VAL A 99 -11.37 12.44 -20.35
C VAL A 99 -10.42 12.56 -19.15
N LEU A 100 -10.83 12.05 -17.99
CA LEU A 100 -9.90 11.82 -16.88
C LEU A 100 -9.36 10.40 -16.94
N VAL A 101 -8.05 10.25 -17.12
CA VAL A 101 -7.37 8.95 -17.12
C VAL A 101 -6.72 8.73 -15.75
N PHE A 102 -7.43 8.09 -14.83
CA PHE A 102 -6.91 7.75 -13.51
C PHE A 102 -5.95 6.57 -13.57
N VAL A 103 -4.83 6.70 -12.87
CA VAL A 103 -3.84 5.65 -12.65
C VAL A 103 -3.64 5.41 -11.15
N ASN A 104 -3.07 4.26 -10.78
CA ASN A 104 -2.86 3.89 -9.39
C ASN A 104 -1.51 4.39 -8.84
N THR A 105 -0.50 4.59 -9.68
CA THR A 105 0.83 5.05 -9.26
C THR A 105 1.34 6.22 -10.09
N ARG A 106 2.26 7.00 -9.52
CA ARG A 106 2.93 8.12 -10.22
C ARG A 106 3.75 7.62 -11.42
N SER A 107 4.44 6.49 -11.28
CA SER A 107 5.19 5.88 -12.37
C SER A 107 4.29 5.42 -13.53
N GLN A 108 3.10 4.89 -13.22
CA GLN A 108 2.10 4.55 -14.23
C GLN A 108 1.55 5.82 -14.90
N ALA A 109 1.37 6.93 -14.17
CA ALA A 109 0.93 8.21 -14.73
C ALA A 109 1.88 8.70 -15.82
N GLU A 110 3.17 8.75 -15.50
CA GLU A 110 4.24 9.15 -16.41
C GLU A 110 4.30 8.22 -17.63
N PHE A 111 4.26 6.90 -17.41
CA PHE A 111 4.27 5.91 -18.49
C PHE A 111 3.08 6.07 -19.44
N VAL A 112 1.86 6.21 -18.90
CA VAL A 112 0.62 6.38 -19.69
C VAL A 112 0.66 7.70 -20.44
N PHE A 113 1.06 8.78 -19.79
CA PHE A 113 1.19 10.10 -20.42
C PHE A 113 2.19 10.08 -21.58
N GLN A 114 3.40 9.55 -21.37
CA GLN A 114 4.40 9.41 -22.42
C GLN A 114 3.88 8.53 -23.56
N SER A 115 3.22 7.41 -23.26
CA SER A 115 2.72 6.52 -24.30
C SER A 115 1.59 7.14 -25.11
N LEU A 116 0.67 7.88 -24.47
CA LEU A 116 -0.37 8.65 -25.16
C LEU A 116 0.25 9.75 -26.00
N TRP A 117 1.30 10.43 -25.50
CA TRP A 117 2.04 11.45 -26.25
C TRP A 117 2.60 10.90 -27.56
N HIS A 118 3.17 9.69 -27.55
CA HIS A 118 3.68 9.04 -28.77
C HIS A 118 2.57 8.61 -29.73
N LEU A 119 1.39 8.26 -29.22
CA LEU A 119 0.21 7.92 -30.02
C LEU A 119 -0.54 9.16 -30.54
N ASN A 120 -0.22 10.36 -30.03
CA ASN A 120 -1.02 11.55 -30.22
C ASN A 120 -0.80 12.23 -31.58
N GLU A 121 -1.14 11.54 -32.66
CA GLU A 121 -1.04 12.04 -34.03
C GLU A 121 -1.93 13.27 -34.26
N ASP A 122 -3.07 13.36 -33.57
CA ASP A 122 -4.03 14.47 -33.68
C ASP A 122 -3.65 15.70 -32.84
N THR A 123 -2.50 15.69 -32.15
CA THR A 123 -2.00 16.79 -31.30
C THR A 123 -3.01 17.25 -30.22
N LEU A 124 -3.80 16.32 -29.70
CA LEU A 124 -4.79 16.61 -28.66
C LEU A 124 -4.12 17.18 -27.40
N PRO A 125 -4.70 18.21 -26.76
CA PRO A 125 -4.16 18.76 -25.52
C PRO A 125 -4.39 17.78 -24.36
N ILE A 126 -3.37 16.97 -24.07
CA ILE A 126 -3.33 16.00 -22.97
C ILE A 126 -2.36 16.51 -21.91
N ALA A 127 -2.77 16.49 -20.64
CA ALA A 127 -1.95 16.93 -19.51
C ALA A 127 -1.66 15.78 -18.51
N LEU A 128 -0.65 15.98 -17.65
CA LEU A 128 -0.29 15.09 -16.55
C LEU A 128 -0.53 15.80 -15.22
N HIS A 129 -1.09 15.10 -14.23
CA HIS A 129 -1.37 15.66 -12.91
C HIS A 129 -1.12 14.65 -11.77
N HIS A 130 -0.06 14.86 -10.97
CA HIS A 130 0.18 14.09 -9.74
C HIS A 130 0.98 14.89 -8.71
N GLY A 131 0.99 14.43 -7.46
CA GLY A 131 1.58 15.15 -6.32
C GLY A 131 3.08 15.48 -6.43
N SER A 132 3.85 14.73 -7.21
CA SER A 132 5.28 15.02 -7.45
C SER A 132 5.55 16.17 -8.43
N LEU A 133 4.51 16.74 -9.07
CA LEU A 133 4.68 17.91 -9.92
C LEU A 133 4.75 19.19 -9.08
N ALA A 134 5.55 20.15 -9.56
CA ALA A 134 5.65 21.47 -8.94
C ALA A 134 4.26 22.12 -8.79
N PRO A 135 3.98 22.85 -7.69
CA PRO A 135 2.68 23.48 -7.47
C PRO A 135 2.23 24.38 -8.62
N GLU A 136 3.16 25.08 -9.27
CA GLU A 136 2.88 25.92 -10.43
C GLU A 136 2.41 25.11 -11.65
N ALA A 137 3.01 23.94 -11.89
CA ALA A 137 2.61 23.05 -12.97
C ALA A 137 1.20 22.49 -12.72
N ARG A 138 0.90 22.10 -11.47
CA ARG A 138 -0.44 21.64 -11.07
C ARG A 138 -1.50 22.73 -11.29
N ARG A 139 -1.26 23.94 -10.78
CA ARG A 139 -2.17 25.09 -10.98
C ARG A 139 -2.43 25.43 -12.45
N LYS A 140 -1.42 25.29 -13.32
CA LYS A 140 -1.59 25.48 -14.78
C LYS A 140 -2.53 24.45 -15.38
N VAL A 141 -2.38 23.18 -15.00
CA VAL A 141 -3.28 22.11 -15.45
C VAL A 141 -4.69 22.32 -14.92
N GLU A 142 -4.85 22.63 -13.63
CA GLU A 142 -6.14 22.94 -13.00
C GLU A 142 -6.85 24.13 -13.68
N ALA A 143 -6.11 25.19 -14.01
CA ALA A 143 -6.65 26.33 -14.74
C ALA A 143 -7.06 25.98 -16.19
N ALA A 144 -6.26 25.17 -16.88
CA ALA A 144 -6.58 24.70 -18.24
C ALA A 144 -7.78 23.73 -18.26
N MET A 145 -7.95 22.92 -17.21
CA MET A 145 -9.15 22.11 -16.99
C MET A 145 -10.38 23.01 -16.82
N ALA A 146 -10.32 23.98 -15.90
CA ALA A 146 -11.43 24.92 -15.65
C ALA A 146 -11.81 25.76 -16.88
N ALA A 147 -10.85 26.02 -17.77
CA ALA A 147 -11.07 26.71 -19.04
C ALA A 147 -11.64 25.81 -20.16
N GLY A 148 -11.76 24.49 -19.93
CA GLY A 148 -12.24 23.53 -20.93
C GLY A 148 -11.29 23.35 -22.13
N SER A 149 -10.00 23.66 -21.98
CA SER A 149 -9.02 23.63 -23.08
C SER A 149 -8.27 22.31 -23.22
N LEU A 150 -8.54 21.32 -22.36
CA LEU A 150 -7.88 20.02 -22.36
C LEU A 150 -8.83 18.92 -22.87
N ARG A 151 -8.29 17.96 -23.61
CA ARG A 151 -8.99 16.76 -24.06
C ARG A 151 -8.83 15.58 -23.12
N ALA A 152 -7.70 15.51 -22.42
CA ALA A 152 -7.52 14.52 -21.36
C ALA A 152 -6.54 14.97 -20.29
N VAL A 153 -6.69 14.39 -19.09
CA VAL A 153 -5.72 14.52 -17.99
C VAL A 153 -5.39 13.15 -17.43
N VAL A 154 -4.12 12.76 -17.51
CA VAL A 154 -3.60 11.56 -16.83
C VAL A 154 -3.29 11.92 -15.40
N CYS A 155 -3.95 11.28 -14.43
CA CYS A 155 -3.88 11.70 -13.04
C CYS A 155 -3.87 10.56 -12.01
N THR A 156 -3.28 10.84 -10.84
CA THR A 156 -3.44 9.97 -9.65
C THR A 156 -4.62 10.47 -8.80
N SER A 157 -4.71 10.03 -7.55
CA SER A 157 -5.77 10.45 -6.60
C SER A 157 -5.79 11.95 -6.26
N THR A 158 -4.89 12.75 -6.82
CA THR A 158 -4.90 14.21 -6.64
C THR A 158 -6.16 14.89 -7.19
N LEU A 159 -6.87 14.21 -8.09
CA LEU A 159 -8.15 14.68 -8.63
C LEU A 159 -9.35 13.80 -8.19
N ASP A 160 -9.15 12.87 -7.23
CA ASP A 160 -10.22 11.96 -6.75
C ASP A 160 -11.28 12.71 -5.90
N LEU A 161 -10.92 13.81 -5.20
CA LEU A 161 -11.74 14.42 -4.14
C LEU A 161 -11.94 15.95 -4.28
N GLY A 162 -13.19 16.39 -4.13
CA GLY A 162 -13.55 17.72 -3.62
C GLY A 162 -13.61 18.89 -4.59
N ILE A 163 -13.38 18.68 -5.89
CA ILE A 163 -13.44 19.76 -6.88
C ILE A 163 -14.38 19.32 -8.02
N ASP A 164 -15.36 20.17 -8.33
CA ASP A 164 -16.20 20.06 -9.51
C ASP A 164 -15.43 20.65 -10.69
N TRP A 165 -15.01 19.78 -11.61
CA TRP A 165 -14.18 20.21 -12.74
C TRP A 165 -14.98 20.71 -13.93
N GLY A 166 -16.31 20.51 -13.95
CA GLY A 166 -17.16 20.80 -15.10
C GLY A 166 -16.76 20.04 -16.37
N ASP A 167 -17.71 19.68 -17.22
CA ASP A 167 -17.45 19.19 -18.59
C ASP A 167 -16.62 17.89 -18.78
N VAL A 168 -16.27 17.14 -17.74
CA VAL A 168 -15.71 15.78 -17.86
C VAL A 168 -16.82 14.81 -18.28
N ASP A 169 -16.68 14.17 -19.42
CA ASP A 169 -17.70 13.28 -20.00
C ASP A 169 -17.36 11.79 -19.92
N LEU A 170 -16.10 11.46 -19.60
CA LEU A 170 -15.64 10.09 -19.39
C LEU A 170 -14.50 10.01 -18.37
N VAL A 171 -14.60 9.02 -17.47
CA VAL A 171 -13.50 8.58 -16.61
C VAL A 171 -12.94 7.25 -17.11
N VAL A 172 -11.62 7.17 -17.29
CA VAL A 172 -10.90 5.95 -17.63
C VAL A 172 -10.03 5.54 -16.45
N ASN A 173 -10.24 4.36 -15.87
CA ASN A 173 -9.38 3.82 -14.82
C ASN A 173 -8.39 2.82 -15.42
N MET A 174 -7.11 3.18 -15.40
CA MET A 174 -6.00 2.34 -15.82
C MET A 174 -5.63 1.35 -14.72
N GLY A 175 -5.84 0.07 -14.99
CA GLY A 175 -5.79 -1.01 -14.03
C GLY A 175 -7.04 -1.07 -13.14
N ALA A 176 -7.14 -2.13 -12.36
CA ALA A 176 -8.30 -2.32 -11.51
C ALA A 176 -8.37 -1.28 -10.35
N PRO A 177 -9.58 -0.84 -9.95
CA PRO A 177 -9.79 0.28 -9.02
C PRO A 177 -9.49 -0.07 -7.55
N LYS A 178 -9.20 -1.33 -7.22
CA LYS A 178 -8.90 -1.87 -5.87
C LYS A 178 -10.02 -1.77 -4.82
N GLY A 179 -11.08 -0.99 -5.07
CA GLY A 179 -12.26 -0.85 -4.21
C GLY A 179 -13.47 -0.28 -4.97
N ALA A 180 -14.68 -0.66 -4.56
CA ALA A 180 -15.93 -0.17 -5.14
C ALA A 180 -16.20 1.28 -4.74
N SER A 181 -15.96 1.64 -3.47
CA SER A 181 -16.12 3.03 -3.00
C SER A 181 -15.21 3.99 -3.76
N ARG A 182 -13.97 3.58 -4.01
CA ARG A 182 -13.00 4.37 -4.78
C ARG A 182 -13.42 4.52 -6.24
N LEU A 183 -13.94 3.45 -6.85
CA LEU A 183 -14.51 3.52 -8.19
C LEU A 183 -15.64 4.55 -8.23
N LEU A 184 -16.62 4.46 -7.33
CA LEU A 184 -17.75 5.39 -7.25
C LEU A 184 -17.31 6.85 -7.07
N GLN A 185 -16.33 7.11 -6.20
CA GLN A 185 -15.77 8.45 -6.02
C GLN A 185 -15.08 9.01 -7.28
N ARG A 186 -14.38 8.15 -8.02
CA ARG A 186 -13.72 8.52 -9.29
C ARG A 186 -14.72 8.78 -10.42
N ILE A 187 -15.69 7.89 -10.61
CA ILE A 187 -16.65 8.02 -11.70
C ILE A 187 -17.60 9.21 -11.48
N GLY A 188 -17.88 9.57 -10.22
CA GLY A 188 -18.66 10.76 -9.89
C GLY A 188 -18.04 12.05 -10.41
N ARG A 189 -16.81 12.03 -10.95
CA ARG A 189 -16.19 13.16 -11.64
C ARG A 189 -16.70 13.35 -13.08
N ALA A 190 -17.18 12.29 -13.72
CA ALA A 190 -17.80 12.37 -15.05
C ALA A 190 -19.28 12.72 -14.91
N ASN A 191 -19.75 13.66 -15.74
CA ASN A 191 -21.14 14.14 -15.77
C ASN A 191 -21.67 14.40 -14.35
N HIS A 192 -20.98 15.26 -13.59
CA HIS A 192 -21.27 15.58 -12.18
C HIS A 192 -22.57 16.40 -12.03
N ARG A 193 -23.68 15.83 -12.50
CA ARG A 193 -25.06 16.35 -12.48
C ARG A 193 -25.96 15.22 -11.97
N LEU A 194 -27.00 15.58 -11.23
CA LEU A 194 -27.89 14.60 -10.58
C LEU A 194 -28.58 13.67 -11.60
N ASP A 195 -28.95 14.22 -12.75
CA ASP A 195 -29.81 13.57 -13.76
C ASP A 195 -29.03 12.96 -14.93
N GLU A 196 -27.70 13.09 -14.97
CA GLU A 196 -26.86 12.52 -16.03
C GLU A 196 -26.02 11.36 -15.51
N PRO A 197 -25.95 10.23 -16.24
CA PRO A 197 -25.16 9.09 -15.80
C PRO A 197 -23.67 9.41 -15.89
N SER A 198 -22.94 9.16 -14.81
CA SER A 198 -21.48 9.13 -14.83
C SER A 198 -21.00 7.98 -15.72
N ARG A 199 -20.16 8.29 -16.71
CA ARG A 199 -19.59 7.30 -17.65
C ARG A 199 -18.17 6.94 -17.27
N ALA A 200 -17.87 5.65 -17.22
CA ALA A 200 -16.51 5.19 -16.99
C ALA A 200 -16.12 3.89 -17.70
N LEU A 201 -14.83 3.79 -18.03
CA LEU A 201 -14.20 2.60 -18.60
C LEU A 201 -13.09 2.09 -17.69
N LEU A 202 -13.14 0.81 -17.33
CA LEU A 202 -12.09 0.10 -16.60
C LEU A 202 -11.15 -0.58 -17.60
N VAL A 203 -9.84 -0.36 -17.46
CA VAL A 203 -8.82 -0.87 -18.40
C VAL A 203 -7.91 -1.86 -17.67
N PRO A 204 -8.24 -3.17 -17.62
CA PRO A 204 -7.46 -4.15 -16.87
C PRO A 204 -6.05 -4.33 -17.47
N ALA A 205 -5.02 -4.39 -16.63
CA ALA A 205 -3.65 -4.56 -17.10
C ALA A 205 -3.30 -6.02 -17.44
N ASN A 206 -3.97 -6.97 -16.77
CA ASN A 206 -3.75 -8.41 -16.91
C ASN A 206 -5.06 -9.19 -16.67
N ARG A 207 -5.02 -10.51 -16.83
CA ARG A 207 -6.21 -11.39 -16.74
C ARG A 207 -6.84 -11.45 -15.36
N PHE A 208 -6.06 -11.37 -14.27
CA PHE A 208 -6.64 -11.28 -12.93
C PHE A 208 -7.36 -9.95 -12.72
N GLU A 209 -6.81 -8.85 -13.23
CA GLU A 209 -7.47 -7.54 -13.15
C GLU A 209 -8.78 -7.49 -13.94
N VAL A 210 -8.98 -8.35 -14.95
CA VAL A 210 -10.30 -8.46 -15.60
C VAL A 210 -11.37 -8.94 -14.61
N LEU A 211 -11.04 -9.95 -13.80
CA LEU A 211 -11.94 -10.44 -12.74
C LEU A 211 -12.20 -9.35 -11.71
N GLU A 212 -11.16 -8.60 -11.33
CA GLU A 212 -11.28 -7.51 -10.37
C GLU A 212 -12.14 -6.35 -10.92
N CYS A 213 -11.95 -5.96 -12.19
CA CYS A 213 -12.75 -4.93 -12.84
C CYS A 213 -14.22 -5.34 -12.94
N GLU A 214 -14.51 -6.60 -13.27
CA GLU A 214 -15.89 -7.10 -13.32
C GLU A 214 -16.53 -7.17 -11.93
N ALA A 215 -15.77 -7.62 -10.91
CA ALA A 215 -16.22 -7.59 -9.53
C ALA A 215 -16.52 -6.15 -9.06
N ALA A 216 -15.65 -5.18 -9.39
CA ALA A 216 -15.84 -3.78 -9.05
C ALA A 216 -17.02 -3.14 -9.80
N ARG A 217 -17.21 -3.49 -11.08
CA ARG A 217 -18.35 -3.06 -11.89
C ARG A 217 -19.67 -3.55 -11.29
N ALA A 218 -19.76 -4.84 -11.00
CA ALA A 218 -20.94 -5.43 -10.37
C ALA A 218 -21.22 -4.80 -9.00
N ALA A 219 -20.18 -4.64 -8.17
CA ALA A 219 -20.28 -3.99 -6.87
C ALA A 219 -20.81 -2.55 -6.96
N ALA A 220 -20.29 -1.76 -7.89
CA ALA A 220 -20.74 -0.38 -8.09
C ALA A 220 -22.19 -0.31 -8.57
N LEU A 221 -22.63 -1.22 -9.45
CA LEU A 221 -24.02 -1.30 -9.90
C LEU A 221 -24.98 -1.78 -8.80
N GLU A 222 -24.50 -2.61 -7.87
CA GLU A 222 -25.24 -3.04 -6.68
C GLU A 222 -25.28 -1.97 -5.58
N GLY A 223 -24.53 -0.86 -5.73
CA GLY A 223 -24.36 0.14 -4.68
C GLY A 223 -23.55 -0.38 -3.48
N ALA A 224 -22.79 -1.47 -3.65
CA ALA A 224 -21.95 -2.03 -2.61
C ALA A 224 -20.78 -1.06 -2.30
N GLN A 225 -20.51 -0.87 -1.02
CA GLN A 225 -19.50 0.05 -0.53
C GLN A 225 -18.52 -0.68 0.37
N ASP A 226 -17.25 -0.28 0.30
CA ASP A 226 -16.21 -0.83 1.16
C ASP A 226 -16.34 -0.24 2.58
N GLY A 227 -16.35 -1.11 3.59
CA GLY A 227 -16.33 -0.75 5.02
C GLY A 227 -15.08 0.03 5.40
N LEU A 228 -15.24 1.02 6.29
CA LEU A 228 -14.13 1.56 7.05
C LEU A 228 -13.96 0.68 8.30
N VAL A 229 -12.73 0.37 8.67
CA VAL A 229 -12.47 -0.33 9.93
C VAL A 229 -12.48 0.72 11.03
N ALA A 230 -13.35 0.57 12.04
CA ALA A 230 -13.28 1.36 13.26
C ALA A 230 -11.86 1.39 13.81
N ARG A 231 -11.32 2.60 13.98
CA ARG A 231 -10.01 2.79 14.60
C ARG A 231 -10.17 3.15 16.06
N LYS A 232 -9.46 2.41 16.92
CA LYS A 232 -9.17 2.87 18.29
C LYS A 232 -8.26 4.10 18.20
N GLY A 233 -8.45 5.04 19.13
CA GLY A 233 -7.62 6.23 19.21
C GLY A 233 -6.18 5.87 19.59
N ALA A 234 -5.20 6.44 18.88
CA ALA A 234 -3.78 6.16 19.12
C ALA A 234 -3.21 7.08 20.22
N PHE A 235 -2.27 6.55 21.02
CA PHE A 235 -1.69 7.26 22.17
C PHE A 235 -0.73 8.39 21.77
N ASP A 236 -0.11 8.31 20.61
CA ASP A 236 0.74 9.36 20.06
C ASP A 236 -0.08 10.61 19.67
N VAL A 237 -1.24 10.42 19.03
CA VAL A 237 -2.20 11.49 18.72
C VAL A 237 -2.78 12.09 19.99
N LEU A 238 -3.12 11.25 20.98
CA LEU A 238 -3.62 11.73 22.27
C LEU A 238 -2.54 12.54 23.01
N SER A 239 -1.28 12.09 22.99
CA SER A 239 -0.14 12.82 23.56
C SER A 239 0.01 14.21 22.94
N GLN A 240 -0.11 14.30 21.61
CA GLN A 240 -0.08 15.57 20.90
C GLN A 240 -1.24 16.48 21.32
N HIS A 241 -2.45 15.93 21.46
CA HIS A 241 -3.64 16.67 21.86
C HIS A 241 -3.51 17.23 23.28
N VAL A 242 -3.08 16.42 24.26
CA VAL A 242 -2.85 16.84 25.65
C VAL A 242 -1.84 17.99 25.72
N LEU A 243 -0.73 17.91 24.98
CA LEU A 243 0.23 19.00 24.90
C LEU A 243 -0.39 20.26 24.27
N GLY A 244 -1.20 20.09 23.24
CA GLY A 244 -1.93 21.17 22.57
C GLY A 244 -2.87 21.92 23.51
N MET A 245 -3.59 21.20 24.37
CA MET A 245 -4.47 21.80 25.40
C MET A 245 -3.66 22.71 26.33
N ALA A 246 -2.56 22.20 26.89
CA ALA A 246 -1.65 22.98 27.74
C ALA A 246 -0.97 24.16 27.04
N CYS A 247 -0.82 24.10 25.71
CA CYS A 247 -0.28 25.21 24.91
C CYS A 247 -1.30 26.31 24.65
N SER A 248 -2.60 26.02 24.78
CA SER A 248 -3.68 26.99 24.73
C SER A 248 -3.88 27.65 26.09
N GLU A 249 -4.16 26.86 27.12
CA GLU A 249 -4.39 27.31 28.50
C GLU A 249 -4.14 26.19 29.52
N PRO A 250 -4.02 26.49 30.83
CA PRO A 250 -3.93 25.45 31.85
C PRO A 250 -5.19 24.56 31.87
N PHE A 251 -5.03 23.24 31.85
CA PHE A 251 -6.14 22.28 31.82
C PHE A 251 -6.20 21.42 33.09
N ASP A 252 -7.40 20.99 33.48
CA ASP A 252 -7.60 19.99 34.53
C ASP A 252 -7.57 18.57 33.90
N PRO A 253 -6.71 17.64 34.38
CA PRO A 253 -6.66 16.29 33.85
C PRO A 253 -7.98 15.52 33.92
N ASP A 254 -8.79 15.73 34.97
CA ASP A 254 -10.06 15.04 35.15
C ASP A 254 -11.11 15.54 34.14
N GLU A 255 -11.17 16.86 33.93
CA GLU A 255 -12.04 17.47 32.92
C GLU A 255 -11.63 17.06 31.50
N LEU A 256 -10.32 17.07 31.21
CA LEU A 256 -9.81 16.68 29.90
C LEU A 256 -10.07 15.18 29.62
N TYR A 257 -9.92 14.31 30.61
CA TYR A 257 -10.24 12.89 30.48
C TYR A 257 -11.72 12.68 30.10
N ALA A 258 -12.64 13.39 30.78
CA ALA A 258 -14.06 13.33 30.47
C ALA A 258 -14.36 13.83 29.05
N GLU A 259 -13.72 14.91 28.61
CA GLU A 259 -13.87 15.40 27.23
C GLU A 259 -13.32 14.42 26.20
N VAL A 260 -12.12 13.86 26.43
CA VAL A 260 -11.48 12.89 25.52
C VAL A 260 -12.34 11.64 25.35
N ARG A 261 -12.92 11.10 26.43
CA ARG A 261 -13.80 9.92 26.34
C ARG A 261 -15.10 10.19 25.58
N SER A 262 -15.49 11.44 25.40
CA SER A 262 -16.60 11.80 24.52
C SER A 262 -16.26 11.63 23.03
N ALA A 263 -14.99 11.52 22.65
CA ALA A 263 -14.62 11.21 21.28
C ALA A 263 -14.72 9.70 21.03
N SER A 264 -15.47 9.29 19.98
CA SER A 264 -15.72 7.87 19.68
C SER A 264 -14.45 6.99 19.65
N PRO A 265 -13.29 7.41 19.10
CA PRO A 265 -12.07 6.59 19.10
C PRO A 265 -11.48 6.32 20.50
N TYR A 266 -11.76 7.19 21.48
CA TYR A 266 -11.21 7.14 22.85
C TYR A 266 -12.26 6.77 23.90
N ARG A 267 -13.48 6.35 23.51
CA ARG A 267 -14.56 6.03 24.46
C ARG A 267 -14.20 4.94 25.47
N GLU A 268 -13.38 3.98 25.04
CA GLU A 268 -12.88 2.85 25.83
C GLU A 268 -11.58 3.16 26.59
N LEU A 269 -11.03 4.37 26.44
CA LEU A 269 -9.80 4.78 27.11
C LEU A 269 -9.98 4.67 28.62
N THR A 270 -9.13 3.88 29.26
CA THR A 270 -9.14 3.73 30.71
C THR A 270 -8.46 4.93 31.38
N ARG A 271 -8.78 5.15 32.66
CA ARG A 271 -8.17 6.25 33.41
C ARG A 271 -6.66 6.08 33.55
N ASP A 272 -6.20 4.86 33.78
CA ASP A 272 -4.77 4.52 33.89
C ASP A 272 -4.01 4.85 32.59
N GLU A 273 -4.55 4.43 31.43
CA GLU A 273 -3.95 4.77 30.13
C GLU A 273 -3.88 6.29 29.91
N PHE A 274 -4.93 7.03 30.26
CA PHE A 274 -4.93 8.49 30.16
C PHE A 274 -3.88 9.13 31.06
N ASP A 275 -3.79 8.72 32.33
CA ASP A 275 -2.83 9.28 33.28
C ASP A 275 -1.39 8.99 32.82
N ARG A 276 -1.12 7.79 32.29
CA ARG A 276 0.19 7.45 31.68
C ARG A 276 0.52 8.35 30.50
N VAL A 277 -0.47 8.71 29.67
CA VAL A 277 -0.28 9.67 28.57
C VAL A 277 0.03 11.06 29.13
N VAL A 278 -0.69 11.53 30.15
CA VAL A 278 -0.42 12.83 30.78
C VAL A 278 0.99 12.86 31.40
N ASP A 279 1.41 11.80 32.09
CA ASP A 279 2.74 11.68 32.69
C ASP A 279 3.87 11.67 31.64
N PHE A 280 3.66 10.94 30.56
CA PHE A 280 4.55 10.96 29.40
C PHE A 280 4.63 12.36 28.77
N VAL A 281 3.51 13.05 28.60
CA VAL A 281 3.52 14.42 28.07
C VAL A 281 4.25 15.34 29.04
N ALA A 282 4.01 15.20 30.35
CA ALA A 282 4.56 16.06 31.38
C ALA A 282 6.07 15.94 31.53
N THR A 283 6.62 14.72 31.51
CA THR A 283 8.03 14.45 31.88
C THR A 283 8.78 13.54 30.92
N GLY A 284 8.12 13.00 29.90
CA GLY A 284 8.67 11.95 29.02
C GLY A 284 8.52 10.53 29.57
N GLY A 285 7.90 10.34 30.74
CA GLY A 285 7.72 9.02 31.37
C GLY A 285 8.88 8.63 32.28
N TYR A 286 8.82 7.42 32.84
CA TYR A 286 9.77 6.97 33.86
C TYR A 286 11.23 6.99 33.38
N ALA A 287 11.46 6.53 32.15
CA ALA A 287 12.80 6.48 31.55
C ALA A 287 13.39 7.86 31.20
N LEU A 288 12.56 8.88 30.99
CA LEU A 288 13.00 10.19 30.45
C LEU A 288 12.84 11.36 31.43
N LYS A 289 12.22 11.15 32.61
CA LYS A 289 11.96 12.18 33.64
C LYS A 289 13.21 12.91 34.15
N THR A 290 14.39 12.30 34.02
CA THR A 290 15.66 12.87 34.48
C THR A 290 16.21 13.94 33.52
N TYR A 291 15.64 14.09 32.32
CA TYR A 291 16.07 15.08 31.35
C TYR A 291 15.13 16.29 31.33
N ASP A 292 15.64 17.45 31.73
CA ASP A 292 14.87 18.71 31.79
C ASP A 292 14.14 19.07 30.49
N ARG A 293 14.66 18.63 29.33
CA ARG A 293 14.06 18.87 28.02
C ARG A 293 12.67 18.22 27.86
N PHE A 294 12.37 17.15 28.59
CA PHE A 294 11.09 16.44 28.51
C PHE A 294 10.08 16.89 29.58
N ALA A 295 10.47 17.83 30.46
CA ALA A 295 9.56 18.48 31.40
C ALA A 295 8.66 19.53 30.70
N ARG A 296 7.71 19.06 29.88
CA ARG A 296 6.87 19.92 29.01
C ARG A 296 5.66 20.49 29.72
N LEU A 297 5.16 19.83 30.77
CA LEU A 297 4.05 20.34 31.60
C LEU A 297 4.51 20.64 33.03
N ARG A 298 3.87 21.63 33.66
CA ARG A 298 4.07 21.95 35.08
C ARG A 298 2.74 22.32 35.73
N PRO A 299 2.59 22.11 37.05
CA PRO A 299 1.44 22.63 37.80
C PRO A 299 1.27 24.13 37.61
N ASN A 300 0.02 24.59 37.58
CA ASN A 300 -0.32 26.00 37.46
C ASN A 300 -0.04 26.73 38.79
N LYS A 301 1.20 27.21 38.93
CA LYS A 301 1.73 27.82 40.17
C LYS A 301 1.05 29.07 40.77
N PRO A 302 0.11 29.85 40.15
CA PRO A 302 -0.34 31.10 40.80
C PRO A 302 -1.28 30.93 42.00
N LEU A 303 -1.86 29.74 42.24
CA LEU A 303 -2.84 29.50 43.30
C LEU A 303 -2.53 28.22 44.06
N GLU A 304 -2.40 28.31 45.38
CA GLU A 304 -2.25 27.16 46.26
C GLU A 304 -3.48 26.25 46.11
N GLY A 305 -3.28 25.00 45.67
CA GLY A 305 -4.35 24.04 45.41
C GLY A 305 -4.85 23.92 43.97
N ASP A 306 -4.36 24.74 43.02
CA ASP A 306 -4.69 24.57 41.59
C ASP A 306 -3.96 23.35 41.00
N ARG A 307 -4.71 22.30 40.70
CA ARG A 307 -4.21 21.03 40.14
C ARG A 307 -4.04 21.06 38.62
N ARG A 308 -4.40 22.17 37.95
CA ARG A 308 -4.31 22.28 36.49
C ARG A 308 -2.86 22.26 36.02
N LEU A 309 -2.65 21.68 34.85
CA LEU A 309 -1.36 21.59 34.18
C LEU A 309 -1.26 22.62 33.07
N ARG A 310 -0.10 23.27 32.94
CA ARG A 310 0.20 24.23 31.87
C ARG A 310 1.50 23.86 31.15
N ALA A 311 1.67 24.38 29.93
CA ALA A 311 2.96 24.31 29.26
C ALA A 311 4.07 24.94 30.14
N SER A 312 5.20 24.26 30.25
CA SER A 312 6.26 24.61 31.20
C SER A 312 6.94 25.94 30.86
N THR A 313 7.09 26.24 29.57
CA THR A 313 7.69 27.48 29.06
C THR A 313 7.04 27.93 27.74
N PRO A 314 7.13 29.22 27.36
CA PRO A 314 6.70 29.69 26.04
C PRO A 314 7.40 29.00 24.87
N LYS A 315 8.63 28.49 25.09
CA LYS A 315 9.39 27.73 24.10
C LYS A 315 8.66 26.44 23.72
N VAL A 316 8.06 25.73 24.68
CA VAL A 316 7.24 24.53 24.43
C VAL A 316 6.06 24.85 23.51
N ILE A 317 5.39 25.98 23.73
CA ILE A 317 4.25 26.43 22.91
C ILE A 317 4.68 26.74 21.48
N GLN A 318 5.79 27.47 21.31
CA GLN A 318 6.35 27.76 19.98
C GLN A 318 6.73 26.47 19.25
N GLN A 319 7.34 25.54 19.98
CA GLN A 319 7.82 24.27 19.46
C GLN A 319 6.68 23.36 19.01
N PHE A 320 5.61 23.27 19.81
CA PHE A 320 4.37 22.58 19.45
C PHE A 320 3.78 23.13 18.14
N ARG A 321 3.63 24.44 18.01
CA ARG A 321 3.04 25.08 16.81
C ARG A 321 3.81 24.79 15.52
N MET A 322 5.11 24.57 15.58
CA MET A 322 5.93 24.25 14.40
C MET A 322 5.85 22.79 13.96
N ASN A 323 5.44 21.88 14.85
CA ASN A 323 5.51 20.43 14.64
C ASN A 323 4.15 19.71 14.75
N VAL A 324 3.08 20.39 15.19
CA VAL A 324 1.73 19.84 15.29
C VAL A 324 1.24 19.31 13.93
N GLY A 325 0.62 18.13 13.95
CA GLY A 325 0.16 17.39 12.78
C GLY A 325 0.30 15.88 12.95
N THR A 326 -0.54 15.12 12.25
CA THR A 326 -0.53 13.65 12.26
C THR A 326 0.01 13.05 10.96
N ILE A 327 0.20 13.86 9.93
CA ILE A 327 0.73 13.42 8.64
C ILE A 327 2.25 13.46 8.70
N VAL A 328 2.87 12.28 8.75
CA VAL A 328 4.33 12.13 8.66
C VAL A 328 4.70 11.81 7.22
N GLU A 329 5.42 12.72 6.57
CA GLU A 329 5.94 12.49 5.22
C GLU A 329 7.13 11.50 5.26
N ALA A 330 7.15 10.55 4.32
CA ALA A 330 8.33 9.70 4.12
C ALA A 330 9.53 10.56 3.73
N PRO A 331 10.71 10.38 4.35
CA PRO A 331 11.90 11.12 3.95
C PRO A 331 12.31 10.74 2.53
N MET A 332 12.69 11.76 1.76
CA MET A 332 13.09 11.64 0.37
C MET A 332 14.58 12.00 0.24
N LEU A 333 15.28 11.27 -0.63
CA LEU A 333 16.66 11.53 -1.01
C LEU A 333 16.72 12.01 -2.47
N LYS A 334 17.64 12.93 -2.77
CA LYS A 334 17.89 13.35 -4.16
C LYS A 334 18.66 12.27 -4.90
N VAL A 335 18.18 11.85 -6.06
CA VAL A 335 18.91 10.92 -6.93
C VAL A 335 19.87 11.72 -7.82
N ARG A 336 21.18 11.57 -7.60
CA ARG A 336 22.21 12.33 -8.32
C ARG A 336 23.10 11.43 -9.16
N MET A 337 23.21 11.77 -10.44
CA MET A 337 24.08 11.09 -11.39
C MET A 337 25.55 11.47 -11.18
N ILE A 338 26.42 10.48 -11.00
CA ILE A 338 27.87 10.62 -10.94
C ILE A 338 28.57 9.91 -12.11
N ARG A 339 29.85 10.20 -12.34
CA ARG A 339 30.67 9.51 -13.36
C ARG A 339 31.30 8.24 -12.75
N LYS A 340 31.28 7.15 -13.51
CA LYS A 340 31.84 5.84 -13.14
C LYS A 340 33.32 5.98 -12.74
N GLY A 341 33.71 5.46 -11.58
CA GLY A 341 35.10 5.39 -11.11
C GLY A 341 35.62 6.58 -10.27
N ARG A 342 34.78 7.58 -9.91
CA ARG A 342 35.14 8.57 -8.87
C ARG A 342 34.65 8.12 -7.50
N ARG A 343 35.50 8.23 -6.47
CA ARG A 343 35.08 8.02 -5.08
C ARG A 343 33.96 9.02 -4.72
N PRO A 344 32.96 8.60 -3.92
CA PRO A 344 31.89 9.47 -3.46
C PRO A 344 32.45 10.45 -2.44
N VAL A 345 32.93 11.60 -2.89
CA VAL A 345 33.46 12.66 -2.01
C VAL A 345 32.82 13.99 -2.41
N GLY A 346 31.81 14.41 -1.65
CA GLY A 346 31.21 15.74 -1.67
C GLY A 346 30.05 15.95 -2.66
N ALA A 347 29.05 16.72 -2.22
CA ALA A 347 27.82 17.11 -2.92
C ALA A 347 28.01 18.09 -4.11
N GLY A 348 29.11 17.94 -4.85
CA GLY A 348 29.58 18.93 -5.82
C GLY A 348 29.80 18.38 -7.22
N GLY A 349 28.71 18.00 -7.92
CA GLY A 349 28.77 17.72 -9.35
C GLY A 349 27.82 16.61 -9.81
N GLY A 350 27.17 16.83 -10.96
CA GLY A 350 26.26 15.85 -11.58
C GLY A 350 24.79 16.28 -11.56
N ARG A 351 24.02 15.81 -12.54
CA ARG A 351 22.60 16.16 -12.69
C ARG A 351 21.75 15.44 -11.64
N VAL A 352 20.90 16.19 -10.93
CA VAL A 352 19.85 15.62 -10.09
C VAL A 352 18.71 15.18 -11.00
N LEU A 353 18.29 13.92 -10.86
CA LEU A 353 17.21 13.33 -11.66
C LEU A 353 15.84 13.49 -11.02
N GLY A 354 15.79 13.64 -9.70
CA GLY A 354 14.56 13.75 -8.92
C GLY A 354 14.79 13.31 -7.48
N GLU A 355 13.70 13.00 -6.79
CA GLU A 355 13.71 12.53 -5.41
C GLU A 355 13.07 11.13 -5.29
N ILE A 356 13.62 10.29 -4.41
CA ILE A 356 13.18 8.93 -4.16
C ILE A 356 13.06 8.69 -2.65
N GLU A 357 12.16 7.82 -2.21
CA GLU A 357 11.99 7.52 -0.78
C GLU A 357 13.30 6.91 -0.22
N GLU A 358 13.79 7.44 0.90
CA GLU A 358 15.02 7.00 1.59
C GLU A 358 15.01 5.49 1.82
N TYR A 359 13.87 4.95 2.24
CA TYR A 359 13.67 3.52 2.50
C TYR A 359 13.96 2.61 1.31
N PHE A 360 13.64 3.04 0.09
CA PHE A 360 13.95 2.24 -1.09
C PHE A 360 15.47 2.16 -1.30
N ILE A 361 16.18 3.26 -1.04
CA ILE A 361 17.64 3.32 -1.18
C ILE A 361 18.34 2.55 -0.06
N ASP A 362 17.79 2.54 1.16
CA ASP A 362 18.35 1.78 2.29
C ASP A 362 18.35 0.25 2.06
N GLN A 363 17.52 -0.25 1.14
CA GLN A 363 17.50 -1.66 0.75
C GLN A 363 18.57 -2.01 -0.29
N LEU A 364 19.20 -1.01 -0.91
CA LEU A 364 20.15 -1.22 -2.00
C LEU A 364 21.58 -1.34 -1.44
N SER A 365 22.30 -2.33 -1.95
CA SER A 365 23.75 -2.43 -1.84
C SER A 365 24.41 -1.70 -3.01
N PRO A 366 25.60 -1.09 -2.83
CA PRO A 366 26.36 -0.54 -3.94
C PRO A 366 26.56 -1.59 -5.06
N GLY A 367 26.16 -1.25 -6.28
CA GLY A 367 26.09 -2.14 -7.44
C GLY A 367 24.67 -2.59 -7.82
N ASP A 368 23.71 -2.48 -6.90
CA ASP A 368 22.30 -2.80 -7.18
C ASP A 368 21.72 -1.82 -8.19
N THR A 369 20.82 -2.30 -9.03
CA THR A 369 20.27 -1.50 -10.13
C THR A 369 18.79 -1.23 -9.93
N PHE A 370 18.32 -0.05 -10.33
CA PHE A 370 16.91 0.33 -10.23
C PHE A 370 16.45 1.25 -11.34
N LEU A 371 15.14 1.23 -11.63
CA LEU A 371 14.52 2.09 -12.63
C LEU A 371 14.04 3.40 -12.00
N PHE A 372 14.56 4.54 -12.47
CA PHE A 372 14.12 5.87 -12.02
C PHE A 372 14.21 6.91 -13.13
N ALA A 373 13.19 7.77 -13.25
CA ALA A 373 13.09 8.80 -14.29
C ALA A 373 13.34 8.27 -15.73
N GLY A 374 12.88 7.05 -16.03
CA GLY A 374 13.06 6.41 -17.35
C GLY A 374 14.49 5.91 -17.62
N HIS A 375 15.34 5.82 -16.60
CA HIS A 375 16.71 5.32 -16.71
C HIS A 375 16.93 4.13 -15.77
N ILE A 376 17.69 3.14 -16.25
CA ILE A 376 18.27 2.11 -15.39
C ILE A 376 19.52 2.71 -14.76
N LEU A 377 19.54 2.72 -13.42
CA LEU A 377 20.57 3.36 -12.61
C LEU A 377 21.23 2.30 -11.72
N SER A 378 22.55 2.31 -11.64
CA SER A 378 23.32 1.54 -10.66
C SER A 378 23.55 2.42 -9.43
N PHE A 379 23.19 1.92 -8.26
CA PHE A 379 23.40 2.58 -6.98
C PHE A 379 24.88 2.48 -6.59
N GLU A 380 25.53 3.61 -6.30
CA GLU A 380 26.96 3.65 -5.95
C GLU A 380 27.18 3.94 -4.46
N GLY A 381 26.15 4.41 -3.77
CA GLY A 381 26.18 4.74 -2.35
C GLY A 381 25.46 6.05 -2.01
N LEU A 382 25.49 6.39 -0.72
CA LEU A 382 24.85 7.58 -0.17
C LEU A 382 25.88 8.68 0.13
N ALA A 383 25.53 9.92 -0.20
CA ALA A 383 26.24 11.12 0.24
C ALA A 383 25.25 12.13 0.82
N GLU A 384 25.33 12.36 2.13
CA GLU A 384 24.43 13.25 2.89
C GLU A 384 22.93 12.92 2.69
N THR A 385 22.23 13.68 1.86
CA THR A 385 20.79 13.53 1.52
C THR A 385 20.59 13.12 0.06
N GLU A 386 21.61 12.52 -0.54
CA GLU A 386 21.66 12.20 -1.95
C GLU A 386 22.06 10.73 -2.17
N ALA A 387 21.28 10.05 -3.01
CA ALA A 387 21.62 8.73 -3.56
C ALA A 387 22.47 8.94 -4.82
N LEU A 388 23.73 8.51 -4.77
CA LEU A 388 24.66 8.62 -5.88
C LEU A 388 24.49 7.43 -6.82
N VAL A 389 24.34 7.71 -8.10
CA VAL A 389 24.02 6.70 -9.11
C VAL A 389 24.84 6.87 -10.39
N THR A 390 25.11 5.77 -11.09
CA THR A 390 25.62 5.78 -12.47
C THR A 390 24.57 5.21 -13.43
N LYS A 391 24.73 5.46 -14.73
CA LYS A 391 23.80 4.94 -15.75
C LYS A 391 24.15 3.50 -16.11
N GLY A 392 23.15 2.63 -16.18
CA GLY A 392 23.27 1.22 -16.57
C GLY A 392 23.55 0.29 -15.40
N GLY A 393 23.89 -0.97 -15.72
CA GLY A 393 24.03 -2.07 -14.77
C GLY A 393 22.80 -2.98 -14.79
N GLY A 394 23.06 -4.29 -14.71
CA GLY A 394 22.06 -5.37 -14.53
C GLY A 394 21.03 -5.53 -15.65
N ASP A 395 20.62 -6.76 -15.93
CA ASP A 395 19.50 -7.04 -16.85
C ASP A 395 18.13 -6.97 -16.13
N GLU A 396 18.11 -6.92 -14.79
CA GLU A 396 16.89 -6.92 -13.95
C GLU A 396 16.92 -5.81 -12.88
N PRO A 397 16.57 -4.56 -13.23
CA PRO A 397 16.56 -3.44 -12.27
C PRO A 397 15.37 -3.50 -11.31
N MET A 398 15.65 -3.25 -10.02
CA MET A 398 14.64 -3.09 -8.98
C MET A 398 13.72 -1.89 -9.29
N ILE A 399 12.44 -2.01 -8.97
CA ILE A 399 11.48 -0.92 -9.20
C ILE A 399 11.17 -0.26 -7.85
N PRO A 400 11.37 1.07 -7.71
CA PRO A 400 11.03 1.80 -6.51
C PRO A 400 9.58 1.55 -6.08
N ALA A 401 9.42 0.97 -4.89
CA ALA A 401 8.12 0.76 -4.27
C ALA A 401 7.80 1.97 -3.38
N TYR A 402 6.91 2.85 -3.85
CA TYR A 402 6.43 3.99 -3.08
C TYR A 402 5.36 3.56 -2.07
N TYR A 403 5.49 4.04 -0.83
CA TYR A 403 4.68 3.67 0.33
C TYR A 403 3.17 3.96 0.15
N GLY A 404 2.83 5.01 -0.60
CA GLY A 404 1.45 5.54 -0.67
C GLY A 404 0.59 5.05 -1.84
N GLY A 405 1.01 4.04 -2.59
CA GLY A 405 0.39 3.72 -3.90
C GLY A 405 -0.44 2.45 -4.00
N LYS A 406 -0.32 1.50 -3.07
CA LYS A 406 -0.87 0.15 -3.23
C LYS A 406 -1.96 -0.11 -2.19
N PHE A 407 -3.15 0.40 -2.48
CA PHE A 407 -4.34 -0.05 -1.77
C PHE A 407 -4.57 -1.52 -2.14
N PRO A 408 -4.62 -2.44 -1.15
CA PRO A 408 -4.94 -3.82 -1.44
C PRO A 408 -6.38 -3.91 -1.94
N LEU A 409 -6.67 -4.96 -2.70
CA LEU A 409 -8.03 -5.32 -3.07
C LEU A 409 -8.96 -5.30 -1.85
N SER A 410 -10.10 -4.63 -1.87
CA SER A 410 -11.00 -4.64 -0.71
C SER A 410 -11.48 -6.06 -0.37
N THR A 411 -11.76 -6.34 0.91
CA THR A 411 -12.20 -7.68 1.35
C THR A 411 -13.45 -8.14 0.61
N TYR A 412 -14.36 -7.21 0.31
CA TYR A 412 -15.56 -7.47 -0.48
C TYR A 412 -15.21 -7.91 -1.91
N LEU A 413 -14.37 -7.13 -2.60
CA LEU A 413 -13.95 -7.47 -3.96
C LEU A 413 -13.14 -8.77 -4.01
N ALA A 414 -12.27 -9.03 -3.03
CA ALA A 414 -11.53 -10.28 -2.91
C ALA A 414 -12.48 -11.48 -2.83
N SER A 415 -13.54 -11.38 -2.01
CA SER A 415 -14.57 -12.42 -1.93
C SER A 415 -15.31 -12.61 -3.24
N ARG A 416 -15.64 -11.53 -3.96
CA ARG A 416 -16.30 -11.61 -5.27
C ARG A 416 -15.40 -12.25 -6.33
N VAL A 417 -14.11 -11.91 -6.37
CA VAL A 417 -13.15 -12.54 -7.28
C VAL A 417 -13.04 -14.05 -7.01
N ARG A 418 -12.93 -14.47 -5.73
CA ARG A 418 -12.92 -15.90 -5.39
C ARG A 418 -14.20 -16.62 -5.81
N ARG A 419 -15.37 -15.98 -5.63
CA ARG A 419 -16.65 -16.48 -6.13
C ARG A 419 -16.67 -16.66 -7.64
N MET A 420 -16.18 -15.69 -8.40
CA MET A 420 -16.09 -15.79 -9.86
C MET A 420 -15.16 -16.93 -10.30
N LEU A 421 -14.04 -17.15 -9.60
CA LEU A 421 -13.13 -18.27 -9.88
C LEU A 421 -13.77 -19.63 -9.59
N ALA A 422 -14.50 -19.74 -8.48
CA ALA A 422 -15.16 -20.97 -8.06
C ALA A 422 -16.36 -21.34 -8.96
N ASN A 423 -17.08 -20.33 -9.48
CA ASN A 423 -18.35 -20.54 -10.19
C ASN A 423 -18.21 -20.36 -11.70
N LYS A 424 -18.04 -21.48 -12.42
CA LYS A 424 -17.93 -21.50 -13.90
C LYS A 424 -19.09 -20.81 -14.64
N GLY A 425 -20.28 -20.76 -14.05
CA GLY A 425 -21.44 -20.07 -14.64
C GLY A 425 -21.24 -18.56 -14.79
N GLU A 426 -20.42 -17.94 -13.94
CA GLU A 426 -20.12 -16.51 -13.99
C GLU A 426 -19.09 -16.17 -15.09
N TRP A 427 -18.42 -17.17 -15.67
CA TRP A 427 -17.39 -16.95 -16.69
C TRP A 427 -17.94 -16.45 -18.02
N ALA A 428 -19.24 -16.64 -18.28
CA ALA A 428 -19.89 -16.19 -19.49
C ALA A 428 -19.81 -14.66 -19.69
N ALA A 429 -19.73 -13.90 -18.58
CA ALA A 429 -19.55 -12.45 -18.60
C ALA A 429 -18.10 -12.00 -18.90
N LEU A 430 -17.13 -12.92 -18.82
CA LEU A 430 -15.71 -12.61 -19.01
C LEU A 430 -15.31 -12.66 -20.48
N PRO A 431 -14.28 -11.90 -20.90
CA PRO A 431 -13.69 -12.02 -22.22
C PRO A 431 -13.19 -13.45 -22.50
N ARG A 432 -13.33 -13.92 -23.74
CA ARG A 432 -12.94 -15.29 -24.14
C ARG A 432 -11.50 -15.65 -23.75
N GLN A 433 -10.56 -14.72 -23.87
CA GLN A 433 -9.16 -14.92 -23.47
C GLN A 433 -8.98 -15.28 -21.98
N VAL A 434 -9.87 -14.78 -21.11
CA VAL A 434 -9.88 -15.09 -19.68
C VAL A 434 -10.59 -16.41 -19.43
N GLN A 435 -11.71 -16.68 -20.12
CA GLN A 435 -12.38 -17.98 -20.04
C GLN A 435 -11.44 -19.13 -20.44
N ASP A 436 -10.71 -18.98 -21.55
CA ASP A 436 -9.75 -19.98 -22.01
C ASP A 436 -8.60 -20.18 -21.00
N TRP A 437 -8.15 -19.10 -20.35
CA TRP A 437 -7.12 -19.16 -19.31
C TRP A 437 -7.58 -19.92 -18.07
N LEU A 438 -8.80 -19.64 -17.58
CA LEU A 438 -9.39 -20.37 -16.47
C LEU A 438 -9.67 -21.83 -16.85
N GLY A 439 -10.05 -22.10 -18.11
CA GLY A 439 -10.17 -23.45 -18.65
C GLY A 439 -8.85 -24.22 -18.66
N MET A 440 -7.74 -23.57 -19.04
CA MET A 440 -6.39 -24.16 -18.96
C MET A 440 -6.00 -24.49 -17.51
N GLN A 441 -6.32 -23.61 -16.56
CA GLN A 441 -6.08 -23.89 -15.15
C GLN A 441 -6.88 -25.11 -14.68
N ALA A 442 -8.17 -25.17 -15.01
CA ALA A 442 -9.05 -26.28 -14.63
C ALA A 442 -8.61 -27.63 -15.21
N TRP A 443 -7.95 -27.61 -16.37
CA TRP A 443 -7.40 -28.80 -16.99
C TRP A 443 -6.07 -29.23 -16.34
N ARG A 444 -5.25 -28.27 -15.92
CA ARG A 444 -3.90 -28.50 -15.43
C ARG A 444 -3.81 -28.79 -13.94
N SER A 445 -4.71 -28.18 -13.17
CA SER A 445 -4.76 -28.16 -11.71
C SER A 445 -6.22 -27.88 -11.31
N ARG A 446 -6.44 -27.10 -10.25
CA ARG A 446 -7.74 -26.70 -9.74
C ARG A 446 -7.91 -25.18 -9.76
N LEU A 447 -9.16 -24.71 -9.75
CA LEU A 447 -9.47 -23.30 -9.48
C LEU A 447 -9.66 -23.11 -7.97
N PRO A 448 -9.13 -22.02 -7.38
CA PRO A 448 -9.40 -21.69 -5.98
C PRO A 448 -10.92 -21.59 -5.72
N GLY A 449 -11.37 -22.20 -4.64
CA GLY A 449 -12.73 -22.07 -4.14
C GLY A 449 -12.95 -20.78 -3.36
N GLU A 450 -14.19 -20.53 -2.95
CA GLU A 450 -14.55 -19.34 -2.19
C GLU A 450 -13.94 -19.31 -0.78
N ASN A 451 -13.91 -20.49 -0.16
CA ASN A 451 -13.59 -20.67 1.25
C ASN A 451 -12.35 -21.54 1.49
N ASP A 452 -11.78 -22.12 0.43
CA ASP A 452 -10.56 -22.93 0.52
C ASP A 452 -9.31 -22.09 0.20
N LEU A 453 -8.15 -22.67 0.48
CA LEU A 453 -6.85 -22.21 0.01
C LEU A 453 -6.29 -23.26 -0.93
N LEU A 454 -6.19 -22.92 -2.21
CA LEU A 454 -5.41 -23.71 -3.16
C LEU A 454 -3.91 -23.45 -2.94
N VAL A 455 -3.16 -24.52 -2.73
CA VAL A 455 -1.70 -24.55 -2.65
C VAL A 455 -1.20 -25.47 -3.76
N GLU A 456 -0.35 -24.95 -4.63
CA GLU A 456 0.28 -25.71 -5.72
C GLU A 456 1.77 -25.85 -5.45
N THR A 457 2.33 -27.03 -5.73
CA THR A 457 3.77 -27.25 -5.66
C THR A 457 4.32 -27.82 -6.95
N PHE A 458 5.46 -27.33 -7.43
CA PHE A 458 6.12 -27.84 -8.64
C PHE A 458 7.63 -27.56 -8.67
N PRO A 459 8.43 -28.42 -9.35
CA PRO A 459 9.83 -28.14 -9.61
C PRO A 459 9.99 -27.14 -10.77
N ARG A 460 10.98 -26.26 -10.67
CA ARG A 460 11.41 -25.36 -11.76
C ARG A 460 12.84 -24.89 -11.54
N ASN A 461 13.70 -25.03 -12.56
CA ASN A 461 15.09 -24.53 -12.57
C ASN A 461 15.90 -24.96 -11.32
N GLY A 462 15.83 -26.25 -10.96
CA GLY A 462 16.56 -26.80 -9.81
C GLY A 462 16.00 -26.42 -8.44
N LYS A 463 14.87 -25.71 -8.38
CA LYS A 463 14.20 -25.31 -7.14
C LYS A 463 12.78 -25.88 -7.08
N PHE A 464 12.20 -25.90 -5.89
CA PHE A 464 10.81 -26.31 -5.69
C PHE A 464 9.98 -25.12 -5.22
N TYR A 465 8.83 -24.93 -5.86
CA TYR A 465 7.94 -23.80 -5.59
C TYR A 465 6.74 -24.28 -4.79
N LEU A 466 6.31 -23.45 -3.83
CA LEU A 466 5.01 -23.49 -3.19
C LEU A 466 4.29 -22.19 -3.54
N VAL A 467 3.16 -22.29 -4.24
CA VAL A 467 2.34 -21.14 -4.64
C VAL A 467 0.96 -21.29 -4.02
N CYS A 468 0.50 -20.28 -3.27
CA CYS A 468 -0.85 -20.26 -2.74
C CYS A 468 -1.66 -19.07 -3.27
N TYR A 469 -2.99 -19.23 -3.30
CA TYR A 469 -3.92 -18.24 -3.88
C TYR A 469 -4.93 -17.67 -2.84
N PRO A 470 -4.46 -16.85 -1.88
CA PRO A 470 -5.30 -16.26 -0.83
C PRO A 470 -6.33 -15.20 -1.34
N PHE A 471 -5.87 -14.22 -2.14
CA PHE A 471 -6.61 -13.03 -2.62
C PHE A 471 -6.83 -11.89 -1.60
N GLU A 472 -6.19 -11.91 -0.42
CA GLU A 472 -6.31 -10.86 0.59
C GLU A 472 -5.51 -9.58 0.33
N GLY A 473 -4.77 -9.55 -0.79
CA GLY A 473 -4.01 -8.40 -1.25
C GLY A 473 -2.54 -8.46 -0.85
N ARG A 474 -1.72 -7.66 -1.55
CA ARG A 474 -0.26 -7.79 -1.49
C ARG A 474 0.32 -7.63 -0.09
N LEU A 475 -0.16 -6.68 0.71
CA LEU A 475 0.36 -6.46 2.07
C LEU A 475 0.13 -7.68 2.97
N ALA A 476 -1.08 -8.24 2.95
CA ALA A 476 -1.40 -9.47 3.69
C ALA A 476 -0.54 -10.65 3.21
N HIS A 477 -0.36 -10.79 1.89
CA HIS A 477 0.45 -11.86 1.32
C HIS A 477 1.94 -11.70 1.63
N GLN A 478 2.43 -10.46 1.73
CA GLN A 478 3.80 -10.17 2.13
C GLN A 478 4.01 -10.59 3.59
N THR A 479 3.13 -10.15 4.50
CA THR A 479 3.13 -10.61 5.90
C THR A 479 3.09 -12.14 5.99
N LEU A 480 2.18 -12.77 5.25
CA LEU A 480 2.08 -14.23 5.19
C LEU A 480 3.37 -14.88 4.68
N GLY A 481 3.96 -14.37 3.60
CA GLY A 481 5.20 -14.89 3.04
C GLY A 481 6.36 -14.88 4.03
N MET A 482 6.46 -13.83 4.83
CA MET A 482 7.50 -13.67 5.85
C MET A 482 7.34 -14.64 7.01
N LEU A 483 6.10 -14.94 7.42
CA LEU A 483 5.82 -15.92 8.47
C LEU A 483 6.00 -17.36 7.94
N LEU A 484 5.52 -17.63 6.72
CA LEU A 484 5.63 -18.94 6.09
C LEU A 484 7.08 -19.34 5.80
N THR A 485 7.94 -18.41 5.36
CA THR A 485 9.36 -18.73 5.14
C THR A 485 10.03 -19.17 6.43
N ARG A 486 9.74 -18.54 7.58
CA ARG A 486 10.27 -18.99 8.88
C ARG A 486 9.78 -20.38 9.27
N ARG A 487 8.49 -20.67 9.09
CA ARG A 487 7.95 -22.02 9.36
C ARG A 487 8.54 -23.07 8.44
N LEU A 488 8.68 -22.75 7.16
CA LEU A 488 9.33 -23.61 6.16
C LEU A 488 10.79 -23.87 6.50
N ASP A 489 11.51 -22.85 6.98
CA ASP A 489 12.91 -22.98 7.39
C ASP A 489 13.05 -23.90 8.62
N ARG A 490 12.23 -23.69 9.65
CA ARG A 490 12.17 -24.58 10.84
C ARG A 490 11.79 -26.03 10.49
N ALA A 491 10.93 -26.22 9.49
CA ALA A 491 10.57 -27.54 8.96
C ALA A 491 11.67 -28.15 8.06
N GLY A 492 12.75 -27.41 7.80
CA GLY A 492 13.88 -27.85 6.99
C GLY A 492 13.63 -27.81 5.49
N ALA A 493 12.67 -27.03 5.00
CA ALA A 493 12.39 -26.87 3.57
C ALA A 493 13.42 -25.97 2.86
N ARG A 494 14.18 -25.16 3.62
CA ARG A 494 15.22 -24.23 3.13
C ARG A 494 14.69 -23.25 2.07
N PRO A 495 13.80 -22.31 2.47
CA PRO A 495 13.30 -21.28 1.56
C PRO A 495 14.41 -20.27 1.23
N LEU A 496 14.49 -19.89 -0.04
CA LEU A 496 15.47 -18.92 -0.57
C LEU A 496 14.87 -17.51 -0.71
N GLY A 497 13.54 -17.42 -0.81
CA GLY A 497 12.85 -16.17 -1.07
C GLY A 497 11.37 -16.39 -1.33
N PHE A 498 10.64 -15.28 -1.40
CA PHE A 498 9.23 -15.29 -1.76
C PHE A 498 8.87 -14.06 -2.59
N VAL A 499 7.68 -14.08 -3.19
CA VAL A 499 7.10 -12.92 -3.86
C VAL A 499 5.61 -12.89 -3.61
N ALA A 500 5.11 -11.72 -3.21
CA ALA A 500 3.71 -11.45 -2.97
C ALA A 500 3.12 -10.58 -4.09
N SER A 501 1.98 -11.02 -4.63
CA SER A 501 1.14 -10.26 -5.55
C SER A 501 -0.21 -9.92 -4.89
N GLU A 502 -1.12 -9.25 -5.59
CA GLU A 502 -2.47 -8.98 -5.07
C GLU A 502 -3.31 -10.26 -4.88
N TYR A 503 -2.98 -11.34 -5.60
CA TYR A 503 -3.83 -12.53 -5.71
C TYR A 503 -3.18 -13.78 -5.14
N SER A 504 -1.85 -13.84 -5.16
CA SER A 504 -1.08 -15.04 -4.80
C SER A 504 0.25 -14.71 -4.14
N LEU A 505 0.79 -15.72 -3.46
CA LEU A 505 2.10 -15.74 -2.83
C LEU A 505 2.87 -16.96 -3.37
N ALA A 506 4.12 -16.75 -3.79
CA ALA A 506 5.01 -17.83 -4.20
C ALA A 506 6.27 -17.84 -3.33
N ILE A 507 6.65 -19.02 -2.85
CA ILE A 507 7.88 -19.28 -2.08
C ILE A 507 8.68 -20.34 -2.83
N TRP A 508 10.00 -20.18 -2.92
CA TRP A 508 10.86 -21.20 -3.54
C TRP A 508 11.92 -21.72 -2.56
N CYS A 509 12.09 -23.03 -2.58
CA CYS A 509 12.83 -23.83 -1.61
C CYS A 509 13.86 -24.73 -2.31
N LEU A 510 14.89 -25.13 -1.56
CA LEU A 510 15.85 -26.15 -2.01
C LEU A 510 15.30 -27.59 -1.87
N ARG A 511 14.43 -27.83 -0.88
CA ARG A 511 13.74 -29.12 -0.71
C ARG A 511 12.28 -29.02 -1.18
N ASP A 512 11.74 -30.12 -1.69
CA ASP A 512 10.37 -30.20 -2.25
C ASP A 512 9.31 -30.13 -1.12
N PRO A 513 8.61 -28.98 -0.93
CA PRO A 513 7.62 -28.85 0.11
C PRO A 513 6.39 -29.72 -0.15
N GLY A 514 6.08 -30.05 -1.41
CA GLY A 514 4.98 -30.94 -1.76
C GLY A 514 5.27 -32.39 -1.35
N LEU A 515 6.51 -32.85 -1.56
CA LEU A 515 6.94 -34.16 -1.07
C LEU A 515 7.02 -34.23 0.45
N MET A 516 7.48 -33.16 1.10
CA MET A 516 7.50 -33.06 2.57
C MET A 516 6.08 -33.12 3.15
N ALA A 517 5.10 -32.47 2.51
CA ALA A 517 3.70 -32.54 2.91
C ALA A 517 3.14 -33.97 2.81
N ASP A 518 3.40 -34.68 1.70
CA ASP A 518 2.97 -36.08 1.51
C ASP A 518 3.60 -37.02 2.54
N ARG A 519 4.81 -36.73 3.01
CA ARG A 519 5.52 -37.49 4.06
C ARG A 519 5.12 -37.09 5.47
N HIS A 520 4.18 -36.16 5.63
CA HIS A 520 3.80 -35.56 6.91
C HIS A 520 4.96 -34.86 7.65
N GLU A 521 6.02 -34.48 6.94
CA GLU A 521 7.11 -33.64 7.45
C GLU A 521 6.70 -32.15 7.49
N LEU A 522 5.72 -31.77 6.66
CA LEU A 522 5.19 -30.41 6.57
C LEU A 522 3.65 -30.40 6.52
N PRO A 523 2.96 -30.63 7.65
CA PRO A 523 1.50 -30.61 7.67
C PRO A 523 0.96 -29.22 7.31
N LEU A 524 0.20 -29.10 6.22
CA LEU A 524 -0.28 -27.79 5.75
C LEU A 524 -1.18 -27.07 6.76
N GLY A 525 -1.94 -27.82 7.58
CA GLY A 525 -2.75 -27.23 8.64
C GLY A 525 -1.92 -26.53 9.73
N GLU A 526 -0.72 -27.04 10.02
CA GLU A 526 0.24 -26.42 10.94
C GLU A 526 1.01 -25.30 10.24
N LEU A 527 1.40 -25.50 8.99
CA LEU A 527 2.09 -24.46 8.20
C LEU A 527 1.26 -23.18 8.10
N PHE A 528 -0.06 -23.31 7.91
CA PHE A 528 -1.03 -22.20 7.86
C PHE A 528 -1.86 -22.08 9.16
N GLY A 529 -1.27 -22.44 10.30
CA GLY A 529 -1.92 -22.30 11.61
C GLY A 529 -2.09 -20.84 12.06
N GLU A 530 -3.21 -20.53 12.71
CA GLU A 530 -3.50 -19.19 13.26
C GLU A 530 -2.47 -18.73 14.31
N ASP A 531 -1.76 -19.67 14.93
CA ASP A 531 -0.73 -19.45 15.94
C ASP A 531 0.49 -18.67 15.41
N MET A 532 0.68 -18.59 14.09
CA MET A 532 1.75 -17.77 13.48
C MET A 532 1.61 -16.28 13.76
N LEU A 533 0.41 -15.83 14.13
CA LEU A 533 0.16 -14.42 14.44
C LEU A 533 0.51 -14.04 15.88
N GLY A 534 0.88 -15.02 16.72
CA GLY A 534 1.49 -14.78 18.02
C GLY A 534 3.00 -14.69 17.89
N ASP A 535 3.71 -15.64 18.48
CA ASP A 535 5.16 -15.63 18.67
C ASP A 535 5.96 -15.44 17.37
N ASP A 536 5.54 -16.02 16.24
CA ASP A 536 6.28 -15.89 14.98
C ASP A 536 6.29 -14.45 14.45
N LEU A 537 5.15 -13.76 14.58
CA LEU A 537 4.99 -12.36 14.20
C LEU A 537 5.76 -11.43 15.15
N GLU A 538 5.67 -11.65 16.46
CA GLU A 538 6.40 -10.85 17.46
C GLU A 538 7.91 -10.96 17.27
N ASN A 539 8.42 -12.18 17.13
CA ASN A 539 9.84 -12.41 16.88
C ASN A 539 10.29 -11.76 15.57
N TRP A 540 9.44 -11.79 14.52
CA TRP A 540 9.78 -11.18 13.24
C TRP A 540 9.82 -9.66 13.34
N LEU A 541 8.80 -9.07 13.97
CA LEU A 541 8.72 -7.63 14.19
C LEU A 541 9.94 -7.12 14.96
N ALA A 542 10.40 -7.86 15.98
CA ALA A 542 11.56 -7.51 16.79
C ALA A 542 12.89 -7.46 16.03
N GLU A 543 13.05 -8.30 15.00
CA GLU A 543 14.24 -8.35 14.12
C GLU A 543 14.14 -7.37 12.94
N SER A 544 12.92 -6.98 12.56
CA SER A 544 12.69 -6.08 11.43
C SER A 544 13.01 -4.60 11.75
N SER A 545 13.39 -3.84 10.72
CA SER A 545 13.48 -2.36 10.81
C SER A 545 12.11 -1.66 10.87
N LEU A 546 11.02 -2.42 10.74
CA LEU A 546 9.65 -1.92 10.65
C LEU A 546 9.20 -1.21 11.92
N LEU A 547 9.45 -1.82 13.09
CA LEU A 547 9.05 -1.24 14.38
C LEU A 547 9.79 0.07 14.66
N LYS A 548 11.10 0.13 14.38
CA LYS A 548 11.90 1.36 14.56
C LYS A 548 11.38 2.50 13.70
N ARG A 549 11.00 2.21 12.46
CA ARG A 549 10.38 3.18 11.56
C ARG A 549 9.02 3.66 12.08
N THR A 550 8.15 2.74 12.45
CA THR A 550 6.82 3.09 12.97
C THR A 550 6.95 3.88 14.25
N PHE A 551 7.91 3.52 15.11
CA PHE A 551 8.22 4.25 16.33
C PHE A 551 8.69 5.67 16.04
N ARG A 552 9.51 5.88 15.01
CA ARG A 552 9.92 7.23 14.59
C ARG A 552 8.70 8.10 14.26
N ASP A 553 7.72 7.54 13.55
CA ASP A 553 6.51 8.26 13.17
C ASP A 553 5.64 8.58 14.40
N CYS A 554 5.43 7.62 15.31
CA CYS A 554 4.78 7.85 16.61
C CYS A 554 5.53 8.86 17.50
N ALA A 555 6.87 8.84 17.47
CA ALA A 555 7.71 9.77 18.24
C ALA A 555 7.63 11.21 17.70
N LEU A 556 7.48 11.38 16.38
CA LEU A 556 7.22 12.68 15.76
C LEU A 556 5.82 13.19 16.12
N ILE A 557 4.78 12.35 15.96
CA ILE A 557 3.39 12.72 16.26
C ILE A 557 3.23 13.08 17.74
N SER A 558 3.76 12.28 18.65
CA SER A 558 3.68 12.54 20.09
C SER A 558 4.52 13.74 20.58
N GLY A 559 5.32 14.35 19.70
CA GLY A 559 6.24 15.43 20.02
C GLY A 559 7.40 14.99 20.93
N LEU A 560 7.70 13.68 21.00
CA LEU A 560 8.90 13.16 21.65
C LEU A 560 10.16 13.57 20.88
N ILE A 561 10.06 13.53 19.55
CA ILE A 561 11.07 14.01 18.63
C ILE A 561 10.51 15.20 17.87
N GLU A 562 11.24 16.29 17.97
CA GLU A 562 10.93 17.52 17.24
C GLU A 562 11.80 17.61 15.99
N ARG A 563 11.18 17.95 14.86
CA ARG A 563 11.84 18.10 13.55
C ARG A 563 12.22 19.55 13.28
N ARG A 564 11.31 20.50 13.49
CA ARG A 564 11.48 21.92 13.17
C ARG A 564 11.78 22.73 14.42
N PHE A 565 12.82 23.57 14.36
CA PHE A 565 13.22 24.53 15.38
C PHE A 565 13.29 25.93 14.76
N PRO A 566 13.31 27.02 15.56
CA PRO A 566 13.42 28.36 15.00
C PRO A 566 14.74 28.52 14.23
N GLY A 567 14.65 28.69 12.90
CA GLY A 567 15.80 28.84 12.00
C GLY A 567 16.58 27.55 11.70
N GLN A 568 16.14 26.38 12.18
CA GLN A 568 16.82 25.10 11.96
C GLN A 568 15.81 23.97 11.77
N GLU A 569 16.10 23.02 10.88
CA GLU A 569 15.31 21.80 10.72
C GLU A 569 16.23 20.59 10.78
N LYS A 570 15.87 19.58 11.59
CA LYS A 570 16.61 18.33 11.64
C LYS A 570 16.46 17.58 10.33
N THR A 571 17.56 17.00 9.86
CA THR A 571 17.52 16.12 8.68
C THR A 571 16.83 14.80 9.00
N GLY A 572 16.32 14.11 7.99
CA GLY A 572 15.70 12.77 8.15
C GLY A 572 16.60 11.81 8.92
N ARG A 573 17.90 11.80 8.59
CA ARG A 573 18.92 11.00 9.30
C ARG A 573 19.05 11.33 10.79
N GLN A 574 19.04 12.62 11.16
CA GLN A 574 19.10 13.03 12.57
C GLN A 574 17.85 12.59 13.34
N VAL A 575 16.69 12.66 12.69
CA VAL A 575 15.42 12.19 13.25
C VAL A 575 15.46 10.67 13.44
N THR A 576 15.84 9.90 12.42
CA THR A 576 15.95 8.43 12.48
C THR A 576 16.92 7.98 13.57
N PHE A 577 18.13 8.56 13.64
CA PHE A 577 19.10 8.22 14.68
C PHE A 577 18.56 8.47 16.10
N SER A 578 17.86 9.60 16.30
CA SER A 578 17.25 9.92 17.59
C SER A 578 16.13 8.94 17.95
N ALA A 579 15.30 8.56 16.97
CA ALA A 579 14.21 7.61 17.16
C ALA A 579 14.73 6.22 17.51
N ASP A 580 15.74 5.73 16.80
CA ASP A 580 16.34 4.42 17.06
C ASP A 580 16.94 4.35 18.47
N LEU A 581 17.65 5.39 18.89
CA LEU A 581 18.23 5.45 20.23
C LEU A 581 17.14 5.38 21.29
N ILE A 582 16.08 6.18 21.17
CA ILE A 582 15.01 6.22 22.16
C ILE A 582 14.21 4.90 22.13
N TYR A 583 13.95 4.35 20.95
CA TYR A 583 13.28 3.05 20.79
C TYR A 583 14.04 1.95 21.55
N ASN A 584 15.36 1.85 21.35
CA ASN A 584 16.17 0.83 22.01
C ASN A 584 16.14 1.01 23.55
N VAL A 585 16.28 2.24 24.04
CA VAL A 585 16.22 2.56 25.48
C VAL A 585 14.87 2.19 26.09
N LEU A 586 13.76 2.56 25.43
CA LEU A 586 12.41 2.22 25.91
C LEU A 586 12.19 0.71 25.87
N ARG A 587 12.59 0.03 24.81
CA ARG A 587 12.44 -1.43 24.69
C ARG A 587 13.20 -2.18 25.78
N GLU A 588 14.36 -1.68 26.19
CA GLU A 588 15.19 -2.30 27.22
C GLU A 588 14.71 -1.98 28.65
N HIS A 589 14.25 -0.76 28.91
CA HIS A 589 13.97 -0.29 30.27
C HIS A 589 12.49 -0.10 30.61
N GLU A 590 11.62 0.05 29.63
CA GLU A 590 10.17 0.29 29.79
C GLU A 590 9.38 -0.35 28.61
N PRO A 591 9.39 -1.69 28.47
CA PRO A 591 8.83 -2.39 27.31
C PRO A 591 7.31 -2.19 27.16
N ASP A 592 6.62 -1.84 28.24
CA ASP A 592 5.20 -1.52 28.29
C ASP A 592 4.89 -0.05 27.99
N HIS A 593 5.87 0.78 27.62
CA HIS A 593 5.72 2.22 27.35
C HIS A 593 4.64 2.51 26.29
N ILE A 594 3.81 3.53 26.52
CA ILE A 594 2.64 3.87 25.68
C ILE A 594 2.96 4.08 24.19
N LEU A 595 4.13 4.64 23.87
CA LEU A 595 4.56 4.82 22.48
C LEU A 595 5.01 3.52 21.81
N LEU A 596 5.54 2.55 22.57
CA LEU A 596 5.80 1.22 22.02
C LEU A 596 4.47 0.53 21.72
N GLN A 597 3.48 0.64 22.60
CA GLN A 597 2.12 0.14 22.35
C GLN A 597 1.49 0.78 21.10
N ALA A 598 1.58 2.12 20.97
CA ALA A 598 1.13 2.82 19.77
C ALA A 598 1.87 2.35 18.51
N THR A 599 3.19 2.14 18.61
CA THR A 599 4.03 1.61 17.53
C THR A 599 3.56 0.24 17.07
N TYR A 600 3.28 -0.68 17.99
CA TYR A 600 2.79 -2.02 17.64
C TYR A 600 1.41 -1.96 16.99
N GLN A 601 0.49 -1.15 17.52
CA GLN A 601 -0.85 -0.97 16.95
C GLN A 601 -0.80 -0.37 15.55
N ASP A 602 0.05 0.63 15.31
CA ASP A 602 0.19 1.28 14.01
C ASP A 602 0.92 0.37 13.01
N ALA A 603 1.95 -0.38 13.44
CA ALA A 603 2.64 -1.34 12.59
C ALA A 603 1.71 -2.48 12.13
N ALA A 604 0.87 -2.98 13.04
CA ALA A 604 -0.09 -4.05 12.76
C ALA A 604 -1.24 -3.64 11.83
N THR A 605 -1.54 -2.33 11.73
CA THR A 605 -2.67 -1.80 10.94
C THR A 605 -2.26 -1.06 9.68
N GLY A 606 -1.08 -0.42 9.67
CA GLY A 606 -0.60 0.43 8.56
C GLY A 606 0.42 -0.23 7.65
N LEU A 607 1.23 -1.15 8.18
CA LEU A 607 2.40 -1.71 7.50
C LEU A 607 2.29 -3.20 7.21
N LEU A 608 1.70 -3.92 8.14
CA LEU A 608 1.23 -5.29 7.98
C LEU A 608 -0.30 -5.26 7.88
N ASP A 609 -0.87 -6.27 7.24
CA ASP A 609 -2.31 -6.48 7.30
C ASP A 609 -2.62 -7.75 8.12
N VAL A 610 -2.26 -7.69 9.40
CA VAL A 610 -2.40 -8.81 10.35
C VAL A 610 -3.86 -9.23 10.47
N ALA A 611 -4.78 -8.26 10.46
CA ALA A 611 -6.21 -8.53 10.55
C ALA A 611 -6.72 -9.33 9.34
N ARG A 612 -6.29 -9.00 8.11
CA ARG A 612 -6.65 -9.80 6.94
C ARG A 612 -6.00 -11.17 6.92
N VAL A 613 -4.74 -11.28 7.34
CA VAL A 613 -4.10 -12.60 7.48
C VAL A 613 -4.86 -13.45 8.49
N ALA A 614 -5.23 -12.91 9.66
CA ALA A 614 -6.04 -13.61 10.66
C ALA A 614 -7.39 -14.08 10.08
N ALA A 615 -8.11 -13.20 9.39
CA ALA A 615 -9.37 -13.52 8.74
C ALA A 615 -9.20 -14.61 7.66
N MET A 616 -8.10 -14.57 6.90
CA MET A 616 -7.75 -15.58 5.90
C MET A 616 -7.48 -16.94 6.55
N LEU A 617 -6.58 -17.00 7.54
CA LEU A 617 -6.24 -18.24 8.24
C LEU A 617 -7.48 -18.88 8.86
N LYS A 618 -8.36 -18.07 9.47
CA LYS A 618 -9.66 -18.53 9.97
C LYS A 618 -10.58 -19.07 8.86
N ARG A 619 -10.62 -18.41 7.70
CA ARG A 619 -11.44 -18.83 6.54
C ARG A 619 -11.00 -20.19 6.00
N VAL A 620 -9.70 -20.42 5.91
CA VAL A 620 -9.11 -21.58 5.23
C VAL A 620 -8.82 -22.75 6.17
N LYS A 621 -9.01 -22.58 7.48
CA LYS A 621 -8.82 -23.62 8.50
C LYS A 621 -9.58 -24.91 8.15
N GLY A 622 -8.84 -26.00 8.01
CA GLY A 622 -9.37 -27.31 7.61
C GLY A 622 -9.81 -27.41 6.14
N ARG A 623 -9.49 -26.41 5.31
CA ARG A 623 -9.90 -26.29 3.90
C ARG A 623 -8.71 -25.91 3.02
N ILE A 624 -7.55 -26.50 3.27
CA ILE A 624 -6.35 -26.29 2.45
C ILE A 624 -6.25 -27.45 1.46
N VAL A 625 -6.14 -27.13 0.18
CA VAL A 625 -6.06 -28.11 -0.91
C VAL A 625 -4.66 -28.04 -1.53
N LEU A 626 -3.93 -29.15 -1.49
CA LEU A 626 -2.62 -29.29 -2.13
C LEU A 626 -2.75 -29.94 -3.50
N GLU A 627 -2.18 -29.31 -4.52
CA GLU A 627 -2.02 -29.88 -5.87
C GLU A 627 -0.52 -29.97 -6.21
N ARG A 628 -0.02 -31.21 -6.36
CA ARG A 628 1.37 -31.45 -6.79
C ARG A 628 1.43 -31.53 -8.31
N LEU A 629 2.19 -30.64 -8.93
CA LEU A 629 2.28 -30.50 -10.39
C LEU A 629 3.71 -30.79 -10.86
N ASP A 630 3.85 -31.37 -12.06
CA ASP A 630 5.17 -31.57 -12.71
C ASP A 630 5.76 -30.27 -13.31
N ARG A 631 4.96 -29.21 -13.42
CA ARG A 631 5.36 -27.90 -13.98
C ARG A 631 4.36 -26.80 -13.59
N VAL A 632 4.78 -25.56 -13.77
CA VAL A 632 4.01 -24.32 -13.57
C VAL A 632 2.56 -24.41 -14.10
N SER A 633 1.61 -23.95 -13.28
CA SER A 633 0.20 -23.81 -13.66
C SER A 633 -0.10 -22.44 -14.31
N PRO A 634 -1.18 -22.29 -15.09
CA PRO A 634 -1.60 -21.02 -15.65
C PRO A 634 -1.81 -19.88 -14.63
N LEU A 635 -2.30 -20.18 -13.42
CA LEU A 635 -2.47 -19.17 -12.35
C LEU A 635 -1.15 -18.79 -11.66
N ALA A 636 -0.14 -19.66 -11.67
CA ALA A 636 1.15 -19.38 -11.04
C ALA A 636 2.01 -18.42 -11.88
N VAL A 637 1.84 -18.42 -13.22
CA VAL A 637 2.66 -17.59 -14.13
C VAL A 637 2.78 -16.12 -13.70
N PRO A 638 1.70 -15.40 -13.32
CA PRO A 638 1.81 -13.98 -13.04
C PRO A 638 2.70 -13.65 -11.85
N VAL A 639 2.61 -14.43 -10.77
CA VAL A 639 3.43 -14.24 -9.57
C VAL A 639 4.88 -14.66 -9.81
N LEU A 640 5.10 -15.68 -10.66
CA LEU A 640 6.47 -16.07 -11.05
C LEU A 640 7.16 -15.03 -11.94
N LEU A 641 6.41 -14.24 -12.71
CA LEU A 641 6.97 -13.15 -13.52
C LEU A 641 7.32 -11.90 -12.71
N ASP A 642 6.91 -11.86 -11.43
CA ASP A 642 7.30 -10.83 -10.47
C ASP A 642 8.51 -11.25 -9.58
N ILE A 643 9.08 -12.45 -9.79
CA ILE A 643 10.21 -12.99 -9.02
C ILE A 643 11.45 -12.09 -9.17
N GLY A 644 12.15 -11.90 -8.05
CA GLY A 644 13.38 -11.09 -7.97
C GLY A 644 13.30 -9.91 -6.98
N ARG A 645 12.21 -9.80 -6.21
CA ARG A 645 11.95 -8.62 -5.34
C ARG A 645 12.28 -8.78 -3.86
N GLU A 646 12.23 -10.00 -3.30
CA GLU A 646 12.40 -10.20 -1.86
C GLU A 646 13.30 -11.42 -1.60
N ALA A 647 14.53 -11.15 -1.16
CA ALA A 647 15.49 -12.17 -0.74
C ALA A 647 15.27 -12.50 0.75
N VAL A 648 15.38 -13.77 1.11
CA VAL A 648 15.39 -14.19 2.52
C VAL A 648 16.84 -14.40 2.95
N HIS A 649 17.25 -13.76 4.04
CA HIS A 649 18.52 -14.06 4.69
C HIS A 649 18.30 -15.27 5.62
N GLY A 650 19.00 -16.38 5.38
CA GLY A 650 18.87 -17.61 6.18
C GLY A 650 19.83 -18.73 5.74
N GLU A 651 19.68 -19.91 6.34
CA GLU A 651 20.56 -21.08 6.14
C GLU A 651 20.74 -21.48 4.67
N ALA A 652 19.77 -21.17 3.81
CA ALA A 652 19.84 -21.48 2.38
C ALA A 652 20.92 -20.65 1.64
N ASN A 653 21.21 -19.41 2.07
CA ASN A 653 22.35 -18.64 1.55
C ASN A 653 23.68 -19.21 2.06
N GLU A 654 23.73 -19.66 3.32
CA GLU A 654 24.89 -20.35 3.88
C GLU A 654 25.12 -21.71 3.22
N ALA A 655 24.07 -22.44 2.85
CA ALA A 655 24.16 -23.69 2.11
C ALA A 655 24.63 -23.48 0.66
N LEU A 656 24.16 -22.44 -0.03
CA LEU A 656 24.68 -22.07 -1.36
C LEU A 656 26.14 -21.58 -1.29
N LEU A 657 26.50 -20.85 -0.23
CA LEU A 657 27.89 -20.45 0.03
C LEU A 657 28.77 -21.63 0.43
N ALA A 658 28.23 -22.61 1.17
CA ALA A 658 28.92 -23.84 1.54
C ALA A 658 29.10 -24.76 0.35
N GLU A 659 28.09 -24.96 -0.51
CA GLU A 659 28.22 -25.68 -1.78
C GLU A 659 29.23 -24.99 -2.71
N ALA A 660 29.18 -23.65 -2.82
CA ALA A 660 30.17 -22.91 -3.60
C ALA A 660 31.58 -22.96 -2.97
N ALA A 661 31.68 -23.00 -1.64
CA ALA A 661 32.95 -23.16 -0.93
C ALA A 661 33.50 -24.59 -1.07
N ASP A 662 32.64 -25.61 -1.03
CA ASP A 662 33.01 -27.01 -1.24
C ASP A 662 33.43 -27.25 -2.69
N GLU A 663 32.76 -26.63 -3.68
CA GLU A 663 33.20 -26.62 -5.08
C GLU A 663 34.55 -25.91 -5.25
N LEU A 664 34.76 -24.77 -4.60
CA LEU A 664 36.04 -24.04 -4.59
C LEU A 664 37.16 -24.81 -3.86
N ILE A 665 36.83 -25.55 -2.80
CA ILE A 665 37.76 -26.41 -2.07
C ILE A 665 38.12 -27.63 -2.92
N GLU A 666 37.16 -28.28 -3.58
CA GLU A 666 37.42 -29.37 -4.54
C GLU A 666 38.28 -28.87 -5.71
N GLU A 667 38.01 -27.68 -6.23
CA GLU A 667 38.79 -27.07 -7.32
C GLU A 667 40.20 -26.68 -6.86
N ALA A 668 40.36 -26.20 -5.62
CA ALA A 668 41.66 -25.84 -5.02
C ALA A 668 42.47 -27.05 -4.51
N THR A 669 41.84 -28.19 -4.23
CA THR A 669 42.49 -29.40 -3.69
C THR A 669 42.68 -30.52 -4.71
N ARG A 670 42.29 -30.31 -5.98
CA ARG A 670 42.69 -31.18 -7.10
C ARG A 670 44.21 -31.19 -7.26
N LEU A 671 44.86 -32.26 -6.78
CA LEU A 671 46.21 -32.64 -7.20
C LEU A 671 46.10 -33.51 -8.46
N VAL A 672 46.03 -32.81 -9.60
CA VAL A 672 45.96 -33.30 -11.00
C VAL A 672 44.68 -34.04 -11.37
#